data_AF-A0A231P2I9-F1
#
_entry.id   AF-A0A231P2I9-F1
#
_cell.length_a   1.000
_cell.length_b   1.000
_cell.length_c   1.000
_cell.angle_alpha   90.00
_cell.angle_beta   90.00
_cell.angle_gamma   90.00
#
_symmetry.space_group_name_H-M   'P 1'
#
loop_
_entity.id
_entity.type
_entity.pdbx_description
1 polymer ?
#
loop_
_entity_poly.entity_id
_entity_poly.type
_entity_poly.pdbx_seq_one_letter_code
_entity_poly.pdbx_strand_id
1 'polypeptide(L)'
;MPPISALPQLPAPFAYPPEGADQSAMHVLPDSLAHWSRDELVAATGGQWIVRPPSCWHANGVAITPNRVRPGVLLCHAPGWFPLPVLRSLTRVAAGIICQDGSNLGHLGLPILEVADMGNALADLARHARNHFSGKVIALTGSVGKTGTSYLLGKVLSGFGQAEHTLASGNSPRANACLLASISRDIPFWIAEVALNDPARISSFTRPHIAIVLAISAAHLVYWKDTHQVALRKSAIFSGMDAGGHAILNRDMLEYETVAAEAEKKGLNIVAYGKHASARFRLLEYAEGKATVSIDGATHRFACALPPHLQTNMLAILATVQTLGYPVEQCFAALEDPDLLPGRGRRHRIFVENKHITVIDDSYNANPDSMRAALQGLCFAAASPGSRVAILGDIAELGNSEVEKHLELTLPIKEAAPDRLLLCGPLMRHVWNTLAGGIKGKWFATPEELRAELTTWLQDGDTVMFKSSGHKLTSTVMHLLSQHRLFDSAKQDPHASTAAVAIGGNINLGRRMHIECGNNGYARALGAVSALHKADAALATLNCVAAMQGQPKVDKGVVAPTYFRARPEQLEILRQAGIRMVATANYHSGDYGREALCEQLRHLDAMGIQHAGSGASVREAGSPAYVQVRHYTMAVFSVDSTMPVFAADPQTAGNWHLPLCNPDLWYKETCPRIAQARKTAHTVIFVIHGNINTQSGPGKIHRGIAHAVINAGADAVFFASPQTCPALETYNERPIIYGAGDLLTDVLQERFSDCGLFTLTLSPEGISKVRFLPLLSGGGRTVPAEGEDAARGVAFFAERSRQLGTEVIQHSDTAGVDLWPQRRSALPLNAATFTSAGPAPAPSPENRPRPEWIMREIDLPAHLSLTPPLPLGPLMLRGCWVPSSSRQMRQRQILWLETYWSIREKIDDNLLLDITVGPREGNPTPRFGEGMRHDPCDWMWPTNRWEPGIVYKDVFGLLPPAPALLHNAELAIRVRVLRQGKVLGTRVLPLHISLTLDS
;
A
#
# COMPACT_ATOMS: atom_id res chain seq x y z
N MET A 1 -78.44 17.27 -12.51
CA MET A 1 -77.05 17.71 -12.65
C MET A 1 -76.20 16.49 -12.94
N PRO A 2 -75.58 16.37 -14.13
CA PRO A 2 -74.81 15.20 -14.49
C PRO A 2 -73.42 15.22 -13.79
N PRO A 3 -72.77 14.04 -13.66
CA PRO A 3 -71.65 13.82 -12.76
C PRO A 3 -70.34 14.36 -13.33
N ILE A 4 -69.57 15.03 -12.47
CA ILE A 4 -68.21 15.52 -12.76
C ILE A 4 -67.30 14.29 -12.86
N SER A 5 -66.83 14.04 -14.08
CA SER A 5 -65.86 13.03 -14.44
C SER A 5 -64.55 13.23 -13.67
N ALA A 6 -64.01 12.11 -13.19
CA ALA A 6 -62.79 11.98 -12.41
C ALA A 6 -61.59 12.74 -13.00
N LEU A 7 -60.95 13.54 -12.14
CA LEU A 7 -59.56 13.97 -12.33
C LEU A 7 -58.65 12.74 -12.33
N PRO A 8 -57.65 12.64 -13.23
CA PRO A 8 -56.71 11.54 -13.21
C PRO A 8 -55.90 11.57 -11.91
N GLN A 9 -55.90 10.45 -11.20
CA GLN A 9 -55.08 10.20 -10.01
C GLN A 9 -53.62 10.52 -10.32
N LEU A 10 -53.01 11.39 -9.51
CA LEU A 10 -51.55 11.55 -9.47
C LEU A 10 -50.93 10.17 -9.18
N PRO A 11 -49.95 9.71 -9.97
CA PRO A 11 -49.25 8.48 -9.65
C PRO A 11 -48.57 8.60 -8.29
N ALA A 12 -48.59 7.51 -7.53
CA ALA A 12 -47.89 7.34 -6.25
C ALA A 12 -46.43 7.84 -6.34
N PRO A 13 -45.80 8.28 -5.22
CA PRO A 13 -44.39 8.64 -5.23
C PRO A 13 -43.58 7.47 -5.79
N PHE A 14 -43.06 7.64 -7.00
CA PHE A 14 -42.30 6.64 -7.73
C PHE A 14 -41.15 6.17 -6.82
N ALA A 15 -41.11 4.86 -6.58
CA ALA A 15 -39.93 4.20 -6.07
C ALA A 15 -38.77 4.54 -7.02
N TYR A 16 -37.75 5.21 -6.48
CA TYR A 16 -36.52 5.47 -7.21
C TYR A 16 -35.96 4.15 -7.73
N PRO A 17 -35.52 4.06 -9.00
CA PRO A 17 -34.85 2.86 -9.48
C PRO A 17 -33.58 2.62 -8.65
N PRO A 18 -33.21 1.36 -8.40
CA PRO A 18 -31.97 1.04 -7.70
C PRO A 18 -30.81 1.62 -8.50
N GLU A 19 -30.07 2.55 -7.90
CA GLU A 19 -28.82 3.08 -8.47
C GLU A 19 -27.89 1.90 -8.75
N GLY A 20 -27.56 1.71 -10.04
CA GLY A 20 -26.59 0.73 -10.49
C GLY A 20 -25.23 1.02 -9.87
N ALA A 21 -24.87 0.25 -8.85
CA ALA A 21 -23.60 0.35 -8.16
C ALA A 21 -22.52 -0.43 -8.94
N ASP A 22 -21.53 0.27 -9.51
CA ASP A 22 -20.25 -0.35 -9.90
C ASP A 22 -19.08 0.17 -9.04
N GLN A 23 -18.20 -0.77 -8.71
CA GLN A 23 -17.27 -0.86 -7.59
C GLN A 23 -15.85 -0.33 -7.88
N SER A 24 -15.61 0.27 -9.05
CA SER A 24 -14.25 0.50 -9.57
C SER A 24 -13.64 1.90 -9.28
N ALA A 25 -14.35 2.81 -8.59
CA ALA A 25 -13.85 4.17 -8.29
C ALA A 25 -14.11 4.67 -6.84
N MET A 26 -14.36 3.78 -5.87
CA MET A 26 -14.98 4.13 -4.58
C MET A 26 -14.06 4.08 -3.34
N HIS A 27 -12.75 4.34 -3.44
CA HIS A 27 -11.80 3.97 -2.37
C HIS A 27 -11.41 5.03 -1.32
N VAL A 28 -11.77 6.31 -1.46
CA VAL A 28 -11.20 7.35 -0.58
C VAL A 28 -12.20 7.71 0.52
N LEU A 29 -11.83 7.56 1.80
CA LEU A 29 -12.48 8.32 2.90
C LEU A 29 -11.81 9.70 2.87
N PRO A 30 -12.44 10.75 3.40
CA PRO A 30 -11.72 12.00 3.62
C PRO A 30 -10.39 11.74 4.37
N ASP A 31 -9.36 12.50 4.04
CA ASP A 31 -8.01 12.37 4.61
C ASP A 31 -8.01 12.71 6.12
N SER A 32 -9.04 13.43 6.59
CA SER A 32 -9.37 13.62 8.00
C SER A 32 -10.70 12.99 8.38
N LEU A 33 -10.75 12.42 9.59
CA LEU A 33 -11.96 11.79 10.11
C LEU A 33 -12.59 12.60 11.24
N ALA A 34 -13.92 12.58 11.30
CA ALA A 34 -14.71 13.12 12.39
C ALA A 34 -14.46 12.35 13.70
N HIS A 35 -14.98 12.86 14.81
CA HIS A 35 -15.10 12.13 16.05
C HIS A 35 -16.53 12.25 16.57
N TRP A 36 -17.17 11.11 16.80
CA TRP A 36 -18.54 10.99 17.28
C TRP A 36 -18.55 10.16 18.56
N SER A 37 -19.04 10.75 19.65
CA SER A 37 -19.34 9.99 20.86
C SER A 37 -20.73 9.36 20.78
N ARG A 38 -20.97 8.33 21.62
CA ARG A 38 -22.28 7.67 21.68
C ARG A 38 -23.43 8.60 22.06
N ASP A 39 -23.16 9.60 22.91
CA ASP A 39 -24.18 10.52 23.44
C ASP A 39 -24.41 11.66 22.44
N GLU A 40 -23.38 12.07 21.72
CA GLU A 40 -23.48 13.03 20.62
C GLU A 40 -24.32 12.50 19.45
N LEU A 41 -24.15 11.22 19.08
CA LEU A 41 -24.97 10.62 18.03
C LEU A 41 -26.47 10.63 18.37
N VAL A 42 -26.81 10.36 19.63
CA VAL A 42 -28.19 10.47 20.14
C VAL A 42 -28.66 11.92 20.11
N ALA A 43 -27.84 12.87 20.57
CA ALA A 43 -28.19 14.29 20.55
C ALA A 43 -28.42 14.81 19.11
N ALA A 44 -27.61 14.35 18.16
CA ALA A 44 -27.71 14.75 16.76
C ALA A 44 -28.91 14.12 16.03
N THR A 45 -29.24 12.86 16.32
CA THR A 45 -30.25 12.11 15.54
C THR A 45 -31.59 11.92 16.24
N GLY A 46 -31.66 12.12 17.56
CA GLY A 46 -32.79 11.69 18.38
C GLY A 46 -32.93 10.16 18.48
N GLY A 47 -31.95 9.39 18.02
CA GLY A 47 -32.00 7.94 17.97
C GLY A 47 -31.89 7.26 19.34
N GLN A 48 -32.25 5.97 19.39
CA GLN A 48 -32.18 5.14 20.59
C GLN A 48 -31.26 3.94 20.39
N TRP A 49 -30.38 3.67 21.35
CA TRP A 49 -29.46 2.54 21.27
C TRP A 49 -30.20 1.22 21.54
N ILE A 50 -30.27 0.34 20.54
CA ILE A 50 -30.72 -1.05 20.68
C ILE A 50 -29.61 -1.90 21.29
N VAL A 51 -28.37 -1.68 20.82
CA VAL A 51 -27.16 -2.24 21.43
C VAL A 51 -26.26 -1.07 21.79
N ARG A 52 -26.20 -0.75 23.08
CA ARG A 52 -25.49 0.44 23.57
C ARG A 52 -23.98 0.16 23.72
N PRO A 53 -23.10 1.01 23.15
CA PRO A 53 -21.67 0.88 23.35
C PRO A 53 -21.20 1.38 24.74
N PRO A 54 -20.00 0.96 25.21
CA PRO A 54 -19.40 1.49 26.44
C PRO A 54 -19.11 3.00 26.32
N SER A 55 -18.89 3.67 27.45
CA SER A 55 -18.72 5.15 27.48
C SER A 55 -17.48 5.65 26.75
N CYS A 56 -16.43 4.84 26.67
CA CYS A 56 -15.19 5.16 25.95
C CYS A 56 -15.26 4.92 24.43
N TRP A 57 -16.39 4.42 23.92
CA TRP A 57 -16.54 4.14 22.49
C TRP A 57 -16.71 5.42 21.68
N HIS A 58 -16.12 5.44 20.49
CA HIS A 58 -16.27 6.49 19.50
C HIS A 58 -16.37 5.93 18.08
N ALA A 59 -16.92 6.74 17.18
CA ALA A 59 -16.89 6.52 15.74
C ALA A 59 -16.27 7.71 15.02
N ASN A 60 -15.70 7.45 13.86
CA ASN A 60 -14.89 8.39 13.10
C ASN A 60 -15.61 8.89 11.82
N GLY A 61 -16.86 8.49 11.63
CA GLY A 61 -17.67 8.89 10.48
C GLY A 61 -18.80 7.90 10.20
N VAL A 62 -19.51 8.15 9.10
CA VAL A 62 -20.65 7.36 8.64
C VAL A 62 -20.50 6.95 7.17
N ALA A 63 -21.09 5.82 6.80
CA ALA A 63 -21.12 5.31 5.44
C ALA A 63 -22.53 4.90 5.04
N ILE A 64 -22.95 5.24 3.82
CA ILE A 64 -24.22 4.80 3.23
C ILE A 64 -24.07 3.61 2.27
N THR A 65 -22.83 3.14 2.06
CA THR A 65 -22.53 1.96 1.22
C THR A 65 -21.57 0.99 1.92
N PRO A 66 -21.81 -0.34 1.85
CA PRO A 66 -21.00 -1.40 2.46
C PRO A 66 -19.50 -1.31 2.17
N ASN A 67 -19.15 -1.01 0.92
CA ASN A 67 -17.75 -0.93 0.47
C ASN A 67 -16.96 0.22 1.10
N ARG A 68 -17.63 1.18 1.74
CA ARG A 68 -16.99 2.31 2.44
C ARG A 68 -16.82 2.09 3.94
N VAL A 69 -17.36 1.00 4.48
CA VAL A 69 -17.25 0.65 5.90
C VAL A 69 -15.85 0.14 6.22
N ARG A 70 -15.25 0.70 7.26
CA ARG A 70 -13.91 0.38 7.78
C ARG A 70 -13.94 0.50 9.32
N PRO A 71 -12.91 0.00 10.02
CA PRO A 71 -12.78 0.22 11.46
C PRO A 71 -13.00 1.70 11.81
N GLY A 72 -13.84 1.95 12.80
CA GLY A 72 -14.21 3.31 13.21
C GLY A 72 -15.41 3.92 12.46
N VAL A 73 -15.88 3.36 11.35
CA VAL A 73 -17.00 3.94 10.58
C VAL A 73 -18.32 3.24 10.88
N LEU A 74 -19.39 4.02 11.07
CA LEU A 74 -20.76 3.54 11.23
C LEU A 74 -21.42 3.28 9.87
N LEU A 75 -22.14 2.18 9.72
CA LEU A 75 -22.98 1.96 8.55
C LEU A 75 -24.39 2.52 8.78
N CYS A 76 -24.86 3.40 7.91
CA CYS A 76 -26.24 3.84 7.84
C CYS A 76 -27.05 2.87 6.98
N HIS A 77 -28.16 2.37 7.52
CA HIS A 77 -28.99 1.35 6.88
C HIS A 77 -30.48 1.67 7.02
N ALA A 78 -31.24 1.49 5.95
CA ALA A 78 -32.70 1.48 6.01
C ALA A 78 -33.24 0.22 5.31
N PRO A 79 -34.50 -0.17 5.58
CA PRO A 79 -35.10 -1.35 4.98
C PRO A 79 -34.99 -1.30 3.44
N GLY A 80 -34.52 -2.40 2.85
CA GLY A 80 -34.34 -2.54 1.40
C GLY A 80 -33.01 -2.00 0.85
N TRP A 81 -32.16 -1.34 1.64
CA TRP A 81 -30.84 -0.88 1.15
C TRP A 81 -29.88 -2.03 0.90
N PHE A 82 -29.71 -2.91 1.90
CA PHE A 82 -28.81 -4.07 1.83
C PHE A 82 -29.44 -5.29 2.52
N PRO A 83 -29.21 -6.50 2.02
CA PRO A 83 -29.71 -7.71 2.68
C PRO A 83 -28.88 -8.05 3.92
N LEU A 84 -29.48 -8.74 4.90
CA LEU A 84 -28.85 -9.14 6.17
C LEU A 84 -27.46 -9.82 6.03
N PRO A 85 -27.18 -10.68 5.02
CA PRO A 85 -25.85 -11.26 4.84
C PRO A 85 -24.75 -10.21 4.61
N VAL A 86 -25.08 -9.10 3.94
CA VAL A 86 -24.15 -7.98 3.74
C VAL A 86 -23.91 -7.25 5.07
N LEU A 87 -24.95 -7.02 5.87
CA LEU A 87 -24.79 -6.44 7.20
C LEU A 87 -23.92 -7.34 8.11
N ARG A 88 -24.14 -8.66 8.06
CA ARG A 88 -23.34 -9.66 8.79
C ARG A 88 -21.87 -9.64 8.39
N SER A 89 -21.57 -9.51 7.09
CA SER A 89 -20.17 -9.49 6.63
C SER A 89 -19.40 -8.25 7.12
N LEU A 90 -20.12 -7.17 7.44
CA LEU A 90 -19.55 -5.91 7.94
C LEU A 90 -19.36 -5.89 9.45
N THR A 91 -19.92 -6.84 10.20
CA THR A 91 -19.82 -6.89 11.67
C THR A 91 -18.38 -6.94 12.20
N ARG A 92 -17.45 -7.43 11.38
CA ARG A 92 -16.02 -7.51 11.73
C ARG A 92 -15.25 -6.21 11.52
N VAL A 93 -15.85 -5.22 10.85
CA VAL A 93 -15.16 -3.98 10.43
C VAL A 93 -15.91 -2.71 10.79
N ALA A 94 -17.24 -2.71 10.91
CA ALA A 94 -17.99 -1.52 11.27
C ALA A 94 -17.80 -1.15 12.75
N ALA A 95 -17.77 0.15 13.06
CA ALA A 95 -17.84 0.61 14.45
C ALA A 95 -19.22 0.40 15.08
N GLY A 96 -20.25 0.25 14.25
CA GLY A 96 -21.65 0.12 14.62
C GLY A 96 -22.56 0.38 13.43
N ILE A 97 -23.88 0.32 13.66
CA ILE A 97 -24.91 0.54 12.64
C ILE A 97 -25.88 1.61 13.14
N ILE A 98 -26.21 2.58 12.28
CA ILE A 98 -27.38 3.45 12.44
C ILE A 98 -28.46 2.90 11.52
N CYS A 99 -29.60 2.50 12.07
CA CYS A 99 -30.65 1.83 11.30
C CYS A 99 -32.04 2.44 11.48
N GLN A 100 -32.84 2.39 10.42
CA GLN A 100 -34.29 2.50 10.52
C GLN A 100 -34.85 1.08 10.68
N ASP A 101 -35.42 0.75 11.84
CA ASP A 101 -35.79 -0.60 12.32
C ASP A 101 -34.59 -1.53 12.65
N GLY A 102 -34.31 -1.65 13.95
CA GLY A 102 -33.26 -2.50 14.53
C GLY A 102 -33.76 -3.81 15.13
N SER A 103 -35.05 -4.13 15.00
CA SER A 103 -35.73 -5.27 15.67
C SER A 103 -35.02 -6.62 15.48
N ASN A 104 -34.38 -6.82 14.33
CA ASN A 104 -33.65 -8.04 13.99
C ASN A 104 -32.12 -7.86 13.92
N LEU A 105 -31.56 -6.76 14.40
CA LEU A 105 -30.13 -6.50 14.28
C LEU A 105 -29.37 -6.69 15.62
N GLY A 106 -30.06 -6.73 16.76
CA GLY A 106 -29.44 -6.83 18.09
C GLY A 106 -28.49 -8.01 18.28
N HIS A 107 -28.66 -9.10 17.54
CA HIS A 107 -27.82 -10.29 17.59
C HIS A 107 -26.48 -10.16 16.84
N LEU A 108 -26.22 -9.04 16.15
CA LEU A 108 -25.01 -8.85 15.34
C LEU A 108 -23.74 -8.53 16.15
N GLY A 109 -23.87 -8.30 17.47
CA GLY A 109 -22.72 -8.13 18.37
C GLY A 109 -21.95 -6.81 18.19
N LEU A 110 -22.56 -5.81 17.56
CA LEU A 110 -22.02 -4.44 17.40
C LEU A 110 -22.97 -3.40 18.00
N PRO A 111 -22.51 -2.17 18.24
CA PRO A 111 -23.38 -1.04 18.59
C PRO A 111 -24.43 -0.76 17.51
N ILE A 112 -25.68 -0.54 17.93
CA ILE A 112 -26.82 -0.30 17.01
C ILE A 112 -27.66 0.85 17.53
N LEU A 113 -27.73 1.92 16.74
CA LEU A 113 -28.53 3.11 16.99
C LEU A 113 -29.74 3.08 16.05
N GLU A 114 -30.94 2.94 16.61
CA GLU A 114 -32.18 3.01 15.85
C GLU A 114 -32.65 4.47 15.72
N VAL A 115 -33.06 4.85 14.51
CA VAL A 115 -33.60 6.18 14.17
C VAL A 115 -34.94 6.03 13.45
N ALA A 116 -35.81 7.04 13.59
CA ALA A 116 -37.15 7.01 13.00
C ALA A 116 -37.15 7.06 11.46
N ASP A 117 -36.27 7.90 10.88
CA ASP A 117 -36.10 8.04 9.42
C ASP A 117 -34.62 8.25 9.08
N MET A 118 -34.07 7.39 8.22
CA MET A 118 -32.64 7.41 7.89
C MET A 118 -32.24 8.66 7.07
N GLY A 119 -33.15 9.19 6.24
CA GLY A 119 -32.90 10.37 5.43
C GLY A 119 -32.79 11.64 6.27
N ASN A 120 -33.65 11.77 7.28
CA ASN A 120 -33.61 12.86 8.25
C ASN A 120 -32.42 12.71 9.19
N ALA A 121 -32.17 11.50 9.73
CA ALA A 121 -31.01 11.25 10.60
C ALA A 121 -29.67 11.61 9.92
N LEU A 122 -29.48 11.27 8.63
CA LEU A 122 -28.30 11.73 7.87
C LEU A 122 -28.21 13.25 7.77
N ALA A 123 -29.33 13.92 7.46
CA ALA A 123 -29.36 15.38 7.37
C ALA A 123 -29.11 16.04 8.74
N ASP A 124 -29.57 15.43 9.83
CA ASP A 124 -29.40 15.93 11.19
C ASP A 124 -27.96 15.75 11.67
N LEU A 125 -27.33 14.60 11.39
CA LEU A 125 -25.89 14.39 11.59
C LEU A 125 -25.06 15.43 10.82
N ALA A 126 -25.40 15.69 9.56
CA ALA A 126 -24.74 16.70 8.76
C ALA A 126 -24.94 18.11 9.33
N ARG A 127 -26.15 18.46 9.76
CA ARG A 127 -26.44 19.76 10.38
C ARG A 127 -25.69 19.94 11.69
N HIS A 128 -25.64 18.90 12.52
CA HIS A 128 -24.85 18.88 13.75
C HIS A 128 -23.37 19.07 13.45
N ALA A 129 -22.82 18.33 12.48
CA ALA A 129 -21.44 18.49 12.05
C ALA A 129 -21.17 19.91 11.50
N ARG A 130 -22.05 20.46 10.67
CA ARG A 130 -21.94 21.83 10.13
C ARG A 130 -21.93 22.89 11.22
N ASN A 131 -22.75 22.73 12.25
CA ASN A 131 -22.84 23.66 13.37
C ASN A 131 -21.54 23.72 14.19
N HIS A 132 -20.76 22.64 14.17
CA HIS A 132 -19.47 22.56 14.85
C HIS A 132 -18.28 22.70 13.89
N PHE A 133 -18.52 22.91 12.59
CA PHE A 133 -17.48 23.05 11.58
C PHE A 133 -16.93 24.48 11.58
N SER A 134 -15.62 24.62 11.80
CA SER A 134 -14.94 25.93 11.93
C SER A 134 -14.38 26.48 10.61
N GLY A 135 -14.20 25.63 9.60
CA GLY A 135 -13.62 25.99 8.32
C GLY A 135 -14.54 26.76 7.36
N LYS A 136 -14.00 27.09 6.19
CA LYS A 136 -14.74 27.66 5.06
C LYS A 136 -15.38 26.56 4.23
N VAL A 137 -16.60 26.83 3.79
CA VAL A 137 -17.43 25.93 3.00
C VAL A 137 -17.65 26.56 1.63
N ILE A 138 -17.23 25.86 0.60
CA ILE A 138 -17.37 26.26 -0.79
C ILE A 138 -18.32 25.25 -1.44
N ALA A 139 -19.46 25.69 -1.95
CA ALA A 139 -20.37 24.82 -2.68
C ALA A 139 -20.36 25.17 -4.17
N LEU A 140 -20.44 24.17 -5.04
CA LEU A 140 -20.48 24.39 -6.48
C LEU A 140 -21.56 23.57 -7.18
N THR A 141 -22.19 24.18 -8.18
CA THR A 141 -23.15 23.53 -9.05
C THR A 141 -22.99 24.00 -10.50
N GLY A 142 -23.66 23.30 -11.42
CA GLY A 142 -23.62 23.58 -12.85
C GLY A 142 -24.13 22.41 -13.67
N SER A 143 -24.42 22.64 -14.94
CA SER A 143 -24.76 21.59 -15.91
C SER A 143 -23.51 20.79 -16.30
N VAL A 144 -22.38 21.45 -16.50
CA VAL A 144 -21.10 20.83 -16.93
C VAL A 144 -19.95 21.28 -16.01
N GLY A 145 -18.90 20.45 -15.90
CA GLY A 145 -17.63 20.83 -15.26
C GLY A 145 -17.55 20.72 -13.74
N LYS A 146 -18.65 20.35 -13.06
CA LYS A 146 -18.74 20.28 -11.59
C LYS A 146 -17.63 19.46 -10.92
N THR A 147 -17.59 18.16 -11.18
CA THR A 147 -16.68 17.22 -10.50
C THR A 147 -15.20 17.53 -10.75
N GLY A 148 -14.84 17.83 -12.02
CA GLY A 148 -13.46 18.21 -12.36
C GLY A 148 -13.04 19.50 -11.66
N THR A 149 -13.94 20.50 -11.58
CA THR A 149 -13.66 21.77 -10.88
C THR A 149 -13.60 21.57 -9.38
N SER A 150 -14.50 20.76 -8.79
CA SER A 150 -14.48 20.45 -7.35
C SER A 150 -13.18 19.78 -6.91
N TYR A 151 -12.73 18.79 -7.69
CA TYR A 151 -11.50 18.07 -7.42
C TYR A 151 -10.28 18.99 -7.56
N LEU A 152 -10.19 19.74 -8.68
CA LEU A 152 -9.08 20.66 -8.92
C LEU A 152 -9.03 21.79 -7.88
N LEU A 153 -10.19 22.32 -7.48
CA LEU A 153 -10.27 23.31 -6.41
C LEU A 153 -9.77 22.73 -5.07
N GLY A 154 -10.13 21.50 -4.73
CA GLY A 154 -9.60 20.81 -3.55
C GLY A 154 -8.08 20.68 -3.59
N LYS A 155 -7.50 20.30 -4.73
CA LYS A 155 -6.04 20.23 -4.93
C LYS A 155 -5.36 21.59 -4.79
N VAL A 156 -5.93 22.64 -5.37
CA VAL A 156 -5.38 24.00 -5.24
C VAL A 156 -5.47 24.48 -3.79
N LEU A 157 -6.61 24.28 -3.13
CA LEU A 157 -6.80 24.69 -1.73
C LEU A 157 -5.93 23.91 -0.75
N SER A 158 -5.55 22.66 -1.07
CA SER A 158 -4.61 21.89 -0.24
C SER A 158 -3.23 22.54 -0.08
N GLY A 159 -2.85 23.45 -0.98
CA GLY A 159 -1.64 24.26 -0.84
C GLY A 159 -1.72 25.32 0.28
N PHE A 160 -2.94 25.66 0.74
CA PHE A 160 -3.19 26.68 1.77
C PHE A 160 -3.65 26.09 3.11
N GLY A 161 -4.03 24.80 3.13
CA GLY A 161 -4.52 24.11 4.30
C GLY A 161 -5.32 22.88 3.91
N GLN A 162 -5.62 22.00 4.88
CA GLN A 162 -6.37 20.78 4.58
C GLN A 162 -7.72 21.09 3.91
N ALA A 163 -8.00 20.39 2.80
CA ALA A 163 -9.17 20.60 1.98
C ALA A 163 -9.84 19.28 1.63
N GLU A 164 -11.09 19.10 2.07
CA GLU A 164 -11.91 17.94 1.72
C GLU A 164 -12.91 18.32 0.63
N HIS A 165 -13.14 17.45 -0.34
CA HIS A 165 -14.08 17.71 -1.44
C HIS A 165 -15.02 16.53 -1.69
N THR A 166 -16.15 16.79 -2.34
CA THR A 166 -17.08 15.74 -2.75
C THR A 166 -16.36 14.66 -3.57
N LEU A 167 -16.46 13.42 -3.10
CA LEU A 167 -15.79 12.28 -3.71
C LEU A 167 -16.57 11.77 -4.92
N ALA A 168 -15.88 11.64 -6.06
CA ALA A 168 -16.47 11.19 -7.33
C ALA A 168 -17.75 11.96 -7.69
N SER A 169 -18.82 11.29 -8.11
CA SER A 169 -20.12 11.88 -8.44
C SER A 169 -21.08 11.99 -7.25
N GLY A 170 -20.58 11.92 -6.00
CA GLY A 170 -21.37 11.93 -4.76
C GLY A 170 -22.05 13.26 -4.43
N ASN A 171 -22.76 13.86 -5.37
CA ASN A 171 -23.32 15.21 -5.28
C ASN A 171 -24.75 15.25 -4.72
N SER A 172 -25.35 14.09 -4.40
CA SER A 172 -26.69 14.01 -3.82
C SER A 172 -26.72 14.59 -2.39
N PRO A 173 -27.90 15.02 -1.89
CA PRO A 173 -28.03 15.46 -0.49
C PRO A 173 -27.57 14.40 0.51
N ARG A 174 -27.85 13.11 0.25
CA ARG A 174 -27.42 12.01 1.13
C ARG A 174 -25.90 11.83 1.12
N ALA A 175 -25.27 11.90 -0.05
CA ALA A 175 -23.83 11.74 -0.18
C ALA A 175 -23.06 12.89 0.47
N ASN A 176 -23.51 14.14 0.28
CA ASN A 176 -22.94 15.30 0.96
C ASN A 176 -23.15 15.26 2.48
N ALA A 177 -24.33 14.84 2.94
CA ALA A 177 -24.58 14.66 4.37
C ALA A 177 -23.64 13.62 5.00
N CYS A 178 -23.45 12.48 4.32
CA CYS A 178 -22.54 11.42 4.71
C CYS A 178 -21.08 11.91 4.79
N LEU A 179 -20.63 12.69 3.79
CA LEU A 179 -19.27 13.24 3.76
C LEU A 179 -19.07 14.24 4.89
N LEU A 180 -19.96 15.22 5.05
CA LEU A 180 -19.88 16.23 6.11
C LEU A 180 -19.92 15.62 7.52
N ALA A 181 -20.69 14.54 7.71
CA ALA A 181 -20.70 13.80 8.96
C ALA A 181 -19.42 12.97 9.19
N SER A 182 -18.51 12.89 8.21
CA SER A 182 -17.29 12.07 8.28
C SER A 182 -15.99 12.86 8.22
N ILE A 183 -16.00 14.11 7.74
CA ILE A 183 -14.83 14.99 7.74
C ILE A 183 -14.54 15.53 9.14
N SER A 184 -13.27 15.79 9.46
CA SER A 184 -12.94 16.52 10.69
C SER A 184 -13.55 17.92 10.68
N ARG A 185 -13.96 18.38 11.86
CA ARG A 185 -14.65 19.67 12.06
C ARG A 185 -13.70 20.87 12.04
N ASP A 186 -12.41 20.59 12.17
CA ASP A 186 -11.33 21.59 12.32
C ASP A 186 -10.51 21.78 11.04
N ILE A 187 -10.94 21.20 9.92
CA ILE A 187 -10.25 21.44 8.64
C ILE A 187 -10.55 22.84 8.09
N PRO A 188 -9.58 23.47 7.42
CA PRO A 188 -9.77 24.80 6.83
C PRO A 188 -10.83 24.87 5.73
N PHE A 189 -10.95 23.84 4.88
CA PHE A 189 -11.80 23.90 3.68
C PHE A 189 -12.64 22.64 3.47
N TRP A 190 -13.93 22.84 3.19
CA TRP A 190 -14.82 21.82 2.64
C TRP A 190 -15.43 22.30 1.32
N ILE A 191 -15.23 21.52 0.24
CA ILE A 191 -15.70 21.78 -1.11
C ILE A 191 -16.85 20.81 -1.44
N ALA A 192 -18.08 21.31 -1.48
CA ALA A 192 -19.27 20.53 -1.75
C ALA A 192 -19.74 20.67 -3.21
N GLU A 193 -19.59 19.61 -4.01
CA GLU A 193 -20.37 19.48 -5.25
C GLU A 193 -21.83 19.17 -4.90
N VAL A 194 -22.76 20.02 -5.33
CA VAL A 194 -24.17 19.90 -4.95
C VAL A 194 -25.11 19.71 -6.15
N ALA A 195 -25.91 18.64 -6.09
CA ALA A 195 -27.09 18.43 -6.93
C ALA A 195 -28.33 18.96 -6.22
N LEU A 196 -29.09 19.80 -6.92
CA LEU A 196 -30.22 20.54 -6.34
C LEU A 196 -31.55 19.83 -6.63
N ASN A 197 -31.57 18.51 -6.43
CA ASN A 197 -32.79 17.70 -6.61
C ASN A 197 -33.72 17.85 -5.39
N ASP A 198 -33.16 18.07 -4.19
CA ASP A 198 -33.87 18.48 -2.97
C ASP A 198 -33.13 19.68 -2.34
N PRO A 199 -33.35 20.90 -2.85
CA PRO A 199 -32.64 22.10 -2.42
C PRO A 199 -32.87 22.45 -0.96
N ALA A 200 -34.08 22.21 -0.45
CA ALA A 200 -34.42 22.50 0.94
C ALA A 200 -33.54 21.66 1.89
N ARG A 201 -33.40 20.36 1.61
CA ARG A 201 -32.57 19.47 2.42
C ARG A 201 -31.09 19.82 2.34
N ILE A 202 -30.53 19.92 1.14
CA ILE A 202 -29.08 20.13 0.99
C ILE A 202 -28.65 21.49 1.53
N SER A 203 -29.45 22.54 1.31
CA SER A 203 -29.13 23.88 1.79
C SER A 203 -29.23 24.00 3.32
N SER A 204 -30.00 23.13 3.97
CA SER A 204 -30.13 23.12 5.44
C SER A 204 -28.83 22.76 6.17
N PHE A 205 -27.89 22.06 5.53
CA PHE A 205 -26.62 21.67 6.16
C PHE A 205 -25.37 22.11 5.39
N THR A 206 -25.43 22.38 4.08
CA THR A 206 -24.24 22.87 3.36
C THR A 206 -23.87 24.28 3.81
N ARG A 207 -24.84 25.20 3.88
CA ARG A 207 -24.67 26.62 4.27
C ARG A 207 -23.33 27.23 3.83
N PRO A 208 -23.11 27.38 2.50
CA PRO A 208 -21.80 27.75 1.98
C PRO A 208 -21.46 29.21 2.27
N HIS A 209 -20.17 29.50 2.42
CA HIS A 209 -19.66 30.87 2.48
C HIS A 209 -19.40 31.42 1.07
N ILE A 210 -19.03 30.52 0.15
CA ILE A 210 -18.82 30.80 -1.27
C ILE A 210 -19.65 29.80 -2.07
N ALA A 211 -20.50 30.26 -2.96
CA ALA A 211 -21.23 29.43 -3.91
C ALA A 211 -20.77 29.70 -5.35
N ILE A 212 -20.47 28.64 -6.10
CA ILE A 212 -20.00 28.71 -7.48
C ILE A 212 -21.08 28.16 -8.41
N VAL A 213 -21.46 28.93 -9.41
CA VAL A 213 -22.34 28.47 -10.50
C VAL A 213 -21.55 28.46 -11.80
N LEU A 214 -21.24 27.25 -12.29
CA LEU A 214 -20.31 27.04 -13.40
C LEU A 214 -20.93 27.36 -14.77
N ALA A 215 -21.82 26.51 -15.26
CA ALA A 215 -22.49 26.70 -16.53
C ALA A 215 -23.95 26.27 -16.40
N ILE A 216 -24.85 27.02 -17.03
CA ILE A 216 -26.23 26.61 -17.28
C ILE A 216 -26.31 26.16 -18.72
N SER A 217 -26.84 24.96 -18.93
CA SER A 217 -27.06 24.42 -20.27
C SER A 217 -28.36 23.64 -20.32
N ALA A 218 -28.83 23.33 -21.52
CA ALA A 218 -30.02 22.52 -21.82
C ALA A 218 -29.90 21.04 -21.39
N ALA A 219 -29.02 20.72 -20.46
CA ALA A 219 -29.01 19.44 -19.76
C ALA A 219 -30.24 19.31 -18.85
N HIS A 220 -30.76 18.09 -18.69
CA HIS A 220 -31.93 17.77 -17.85
C HIS A 220 -33.29 18.37 -18.31
N LEU A 221 -33.44 18.77 -19.57
CA LEU A 221 -34.73 19.24 -20.11
C LEU A 221 -35.84 18.17 -20.08
N VAL A 222 -35.48 16.89 -19.93
CA VAL A 222 -36.43 15.81 -19.65
C VAL A 222 -37.23 16.07 -18.36
N TYR A 223 -36.62 16.76 -17.38
CA TYR A 223 -37.24 17.11 -16.10
C TYR A 223 -37.74 18.55 -16.02
N TRP A 224 -37.24 19.44 -16.88
CA TRP A 224 -37.48 20.90 -16.81
C TRP A 224 -37.80 21.49 -18.18
N LYS A 225 -38.78 22.39 -18.23
CA LYS A 225 -39.32 22.91 -19.51
C LYS A 225 -38.29 23.70 -20.33
N ASP A 226 -37.43 24.47 -19.70
CA ASP A 226 -36.48 25.37 -20.35
C ASP A 226 -35.24 25.65 -19.46
N THR A 227 -34.24 26.35 -20.02
CA THR A 227 -33.00 26.73 -19.33
C THR A 227 -33.22 27.72 -18.18
N HIS A 228 -34.25 28.57 -18.25
CA HIS A 228 -34.60 29.51 -17.21
C HIS A 228 -35.03 28.78 -15.93
N GLN A 229 -35.84 27.72 -16.03
CA GLN A 229 -36.18 26.86 -14.89
C GLN A 229 -34.96 26.14 -14.31
N VAL A 230 -34.02 25.71 -15.16
CA VAL A 230 -32.75 25.12 -14.71
C VAL A 230 -31.93 26.14 -13.92
N ALA A 231 -31.89 27.40 -14.37
CA ALA A 231 -31.20 28.50 -13.69
C ALA A 231 -31.82 28.83 -12.32
N LEU A 232 -33.15 28.96 -12.24
CA LEU A 232 -33.85 29.16 -10.96
C LEU A 232 -33.58 27.99 -9.99
N ARG A 233 -33.63 26.76 -10.48
CA ARG A 233 -33.35 25.58 -9.65
C ARG A 233 -31.92 25.56 -9.14
N LYS A 234 -30.95 25.92 -9.99
CA LYS A 234 -29.53 25.97 -9.62
C LYS A 234 -29.20 27.12 -8.66
N SER A 235 -29.95 28.22 -8.75
CA SER A 235 -29.85 29.37 -7.83
C SER A 235 -30.29 29.02 -6.41
N ALA A 236 -31.00 27.91 -6.21
CA ALA A 236 -31.36 27.44 -4.87
C ALA A 236 -30.13 27.09 -3.99
N ILE A 237 -28.92 26.96 -4.56
CA ILE A 237 -27.66 26.88 -3.82
C ILE A 237 -27.46 28.06 -2.86
N PHE A 238 -28.02 29.23 -3.17
CA PHE A 238 -27.92 30.45 -2.37
C PHE A 238 -28.84 30.43 -1.13
N SER A 239 -29.85 29.57 -1.11
CA SER A 239 -30.92 29.63 -0.09
C SER A 239 -30.40 29.51 1.35
N GLY A 240 -29.38 28.66 1.56
CA GLY A 240 -28.73 28.43 2.85
C GLY A 240 -27.54 29.34 3.16
N MET A 241 -27.24 30.33 2.32
CA MET A 241 -26.15 31.29 2.53
C MET A 241 -26.58 32.45 3.43
N ASP A 242 -25.62 33.02 4.15
CA ASP A 242 -25.79 34.27 4.88
C ASP A 242 -25.59 35.48 3.94
N ALA A 243 -26.26 36.60 4.25
CA ALA A 243 -26.03 37.86 3.54
C ALA A 243 -24.55 38.29 3.67
N GLY A 244 -23.99 38.85 2.59
CA GLY A 244 -22.55 39.15 2.49
C GLY A 244 -21.66 37.96 2.10
N GLY A 245 -22.21 36.75 1.96
CA GLY A 245 -21.53 35.62 1.31
C GLY A 245 -21.23 35.91 -0.17
N HIS A 246 -20.41 35.06 -0.81
CA HIS A 246 -19.96 35.32 -2.19
C HIS A 246 -20.57 34.35 -3.20
N ALA A 247 -21.12 34.90 -4.27
CA ALA A 247 -21.59 34.15 -5.43
C ALA A 247 -20.59 34.32 -6.59
N ILE A 248 -19.85 33.26 -6.92
CA ILE A 248 -18.90 33.23 -8.04
C ILE A 248 -19.64 32.72 -9.28
N LEU A 249 -19.87 33.61 -10.25
CA LEU A 249 -20.76 33.36 -11.38
C LEU A 249 -20.02 33.47 -12.71
N ASN A 250 -20.26 32.50 -13.60
CA ASN A 250 -19.75 32.58 -14.96
C ASN A 250 -20.56 33.59 -15.78
N ARG A 251 -19.96 34.73 -16.11
CA ARG A 251 -20.60 35.81 -16.88
C ARG A 251 -20.99 35.38 -18.30
N ASP A 252 -20.33 34.37 -18.86
CA ASP A 252 -20.61 33.87 -20.20
C ASP A 252 -21.72 32.80 -20.24
N MET A 253 -22.29 32.41 -19.09
CA MET A 253 -23.32 31.37 -19.06
C MET A 253 -24.69 31.87 -19.52
N LEU A 254 -25.50 30.97 -20.09
CA LEU A 254 -26.92 31.23 -20.31
C LEU A 254 -27.60 31.54 -18.97
N GLU A 255 -28.60 32.44 -18.99
CA GLU A 255 -29.37 32.80 -17.80
C GLU A 255 -28.51 33.42 -16.67
N TYR A 256 -27.37 34.05 -16.99
CA TYR A 256 -26.58 34.77 -15.98
C TYR A 256 -27.45 35.74 -15.18
N GLU A 257 -28.24 36.58 -15.86
CA GLU A 257 -29.02 37.64 -15.19
C GLU A 257 -30.04 37.05 -14.21
N THR A 258 -30.64 35.91 -14.56
CA THR A 258 -31.54 35.16 -13.68
C THR A 258 -30.81 34.69 -12.42
N VAL A 259 -29.63 34.09 -12.54
CA VAL A 259 -28.84 33.61 -11.39
C VAL A 259 -28.30 34.77 -10.55
N ALA A 260 -27.86 35.86 -11.19
CA ALA A 260 -27.38 37.06 -10.52
C ALA A 260 -28.49 37.72 -9.70
N ALA A 261 -29.70 37.87 -10.26
CA ALA A 261 -30.84 38.42 -9.55
C ALA A 261 -31.20 37.60 -8.29
N GLU A 262 -31.11 36.26 -8.34
CA GLU A 262 -31.33 35.42 -7.16
C GLU A 262 -30.23 35.57 -6.09
N ALA A 263 -28.97 35.78 -6.50
CA ALA A 263 -27.88 36.08 -5.57
C ALA A 263 -28.05 37.48 -4.92
N GLU A 264 -28.47 38.48 -5.69
CA GLU A 264 -28.75 39.85 -5.20
C GLU A 264 -29.93 39.88 -4.22
N LYS A 265 -31.03 39.16 -4.52
CA LYS A 265 -32.16 39.01 -3.60
C LYS A 265 -31.74 38.45 -2.24
N LYS A 266 -30.69 37.63 -2.21
CA LYS A 266 -30.12 37.05 -0.99
C LYS A 266 -29.07 37.94 -0.33
N GLY A 267 -28.73 39.09 -0.93
CA GLY A 267 -27.74 40.04 -0.41
C GLY A 267 -26.31 39.53 -0.53
N LEU A 268 -25.99 38.76 -1.57
CA LEU A 268 -24.66 38.18 -1.80
C LEU A 268 -23.77 39.11 -2.62
N ASN A 269 -22.45 39.03 -2.38
CA ASN A 269 -21.45 39.69 -3.20
C ASN A 269 -21.18 38.86 -4.46
N ILE A 270 -21.45 39.41 -5.64
CA ILE A 270 -21.25 38.73 -6.91
C ILE A 270 -19.81 38.93 -7.41
N VAL A 271 -19.12 37.83 -7.69
CA VAL A 271 -17.81 37.81 -8.35
C VAL A 271 -17.97 37.13 -9.71
N ALA A 272 -17.98 37.95 -10.77
CA ALA A 272 -18.14 37.46 -12.13
C ALA A 272 -16.80 37.02 -12.74
N TYR A 273 -16.80 35.85 -13.38
CA TYR A 273 -15.66 35.33 -14.17
C TYR A 273 -16.08 34.98 -15.59
N GLY A 274 -15.15 34.95 -16.56
CA GLY A 274 -15.47 34.54 -17.94
C GLY A 274 -14.51 35.12 -18.97
N LYS A 275 -14.97 35.30 -20.21
CA LYS A 275 -14.31 36.06 -21.27
C LYS A 275 -14.94 37.44 -21.44
N HIS A 276 -16.17 37.61 -20.96
CA HIS A 276 -16.91 38.88 -21.03
C HIS A 276 -16.12 40.06 -20.43
N ALA A 277 -16.21 41.22 -21.07
CA ALA A 277 -15.45 42.41 -20.69
C ALA A 277 -15.75 42.90 -19.26
N SER A 278 -16.98 42.70 -18.78
CA SER A 278 -17.42 43.08 -17.42
C SER A 278 -17.09 42.06 -16.33
N ALA A 279 -16.50 40.90 -16.66
CA ALA A 279 -16.08 39.95 -15.64
C ALA A 279 -14.82 40.48 -14.93
N ARG A 280 -14.75 40.29 -13.61
CA ARG A 280 -13.61 40.68 -12.78
C ARG A 280 -12.40 39.76 -13.02
N PHE A 281 -12.67 38.48 -13.26
CA PHE A 281 -11.71 37.47 -13.65
C PHE A 281 -11.93 37.12 -15.11
N ARG A 282 -10.96 37.44 -15.98
CA ARG A 282 -11.10 37.24 -17.43
C ARG A 282 -10.05 36.32 -17.99
N LEU A 283 -10.47 35.38 -18.84
CA LEU A 283 -9.55 34.63 -19.70
C LEU A 283 -9.35 35.44 -20.99
N LEU A 284 -8.15 36.00 -21.16
CA LEU A 284 -7.80 36.78 -22.34
C LEU A 284 -7.33 35.87 -23.48
N GLU A 285 -6.48 34.90 -23.14
CA GLU A 285 -5.89 33.99 -24.11
C GLU A 285 -5.57 32.64 -23.46
N TYR A 286 -5.71 31.56 -24.22
CA TYR A 286 -5.24 30.22 -23.86
C TYR A 286 -4.63 29.56 -25.09
N ALA A 287 -3.31 29.45 -25.13
CA ALA A 287 -2.57 28.93 -26.27
C ALA A 287 -1.29 28.23 -25.84
N GLU A 288 -0.90 27.15 -26.53
CA GLU A 288 0.39 26.47 -26.34
C GLU A 288 0.72 26.08 -24.89
N GLY A 289 -0.30 25.65 -24.12
CA GLY A 289 -0.12 25.27 -22.71
C GLY A 289 0.16 26.46 -21.79
N LYS A 290 -0.25 27.68 -22.17
CA LYS A 290 -0.18 28.89 -21.36
C LYS A 290 -1.55 29.57 -21.31
N ALA A 291 -1.87 30.12 -20.14
CA ALA A 291 -3.03 30.96 -19.94
C ALA A 291 -2.60 32.40 -19.68
N THR A 292 -3.28 33.35 -20.32
CA THR A 292 -3.20 34.78 -20.02
C THR A 292 -4.55 35.20 -19.45
N VAL A 293 -4.55 35.63 -18.18
CA VAL A 293 -5.76 36.02 -17.46
C VAL A 293 -5.65 37.46 -16.97
N SER A 294 -6.79 38.16 -16.88
CA SER A 294 -6.89 39.46 -16.22
C SER A 294 -7.67 39.31 -14.92
N ILE A 295 -7.06 39.71 -13.80
CA ILE A 295 -7.63 39.65 -12.46
C ILE A 295 -7.59 41.08 -11.93
N ASP A 296 -8.75 41.67 -11.66
CA ASP A 296 -8.85 43.07 -11.22
C ASP A 296 -8.15 44.07 -12.15
N GLY A 297 -8.15 43.78 -13.45
CA GLY A 297 -7.48 44.59 -14.47
C GLY A 297 -5.97 44.33 -14.59
N ALA A 298 -5.34 43.62 -13.64
CA ALA A 298 -3.95 43.18 -13.75
C ALA A 298 -3.84 41.93 -14.63
N THR A 299 -2.82 41.86 -15.49
CA THR A 299 -2.61 40.74 -16.41
C THR A 299 -1.59 39.76 -15.84
N HIS A 300 -1.95 38.48 -15.76
CA HIS A 300 -1.09 37.38 -15.34
C HIS A 300 -0.94 36.37 -16.48
N ARG A 301 0.28 35.86 -16.66
CA ARG A 301 0.59 34.83 -17.64
C ARG A 301 1.34 33.69 -16.98
N PHE A 302 0.84 32.46 -17.13
CA PHE A 302 1.43 31.27 -16.52
C PHE A 302 1.21 30.02 -17.37
N ALA A 303 2.00 28.98 -17.13
CA ALA A 303 1.82 27.68 -17.76
C ALA A 303 0.57 27.01 -17.22
N CYS A 304 -0.21 26.40 -18.09
CA CYS A 304 -1.48 25.75 -17.74
C CYS A 304 -1.84 24.70 -18.80
N ALA A 305 -2.12 23.47 -18.37
CA ALA A 305 -2.44 22.34 -19.26
C ALA A 305 -3.83 21.73 -18.99
N LEU A 306 -4.83 22.57 -18.76
CA LEU A 306 -6.21 22.15 -18.54
C LEU A 306 -6.96 21.78 -19.84
N PRO A 307 -7.83 20.76 -19.78
CA PRO A 307 -8.74 20.44 -20.89
C PRO A 307 -9.75 21.59 -21.08
N PRO A 308 -10.28 21.79 -22.30
CA PRO A 308 -11.09 22.96 -22.67
C PRO A 308 -12.22 23.27 -21.69
N HIS A 309 -12.94 22.25 -21.23
CA HIS A 309 -14.07 22.41 -20.32
C HIS A 309 -13.68 22.86 -18.90
N LEU A 310 -12.40 22.78 -18.52
CA LEU A 310 -11.85 23.30 -17.26
C LEU A 310 -11.10 24.63 -17.41
N GLN A 311 -10.74 25.04 -18.63
CA GLN A 311 -9.96 26.28 -18.85
C GLN A 311 -10.68 27.52 -18.32
N THR A 312 -11.96 27.69 -18.63
CA THR A 312 -12.73 28.82 -18.07
C THR A 312 -13.04 28.61 -16.58
N ASN A 313 -13.26 27.37 -16.15
CA ASN A 313 -13.54 27.05 -14.73
C ASN A 313 -12.33 27.30 -13.82
N MET A 314 -11.12 27.31 -14.36
CA MET A 314 -9.92 27.76 -13.65
C MET A 314 -10.11 29.16 -13.05
N LEU A 315 -10.82 30.07 -13.75
CA LEU A 315 -11.08 31.40 -13.22
C LEU A 315 -11.98 31.37 -11.97
N ALA A 316 -12.90 30.41 -11.87
CA ALA A 316 -13.70 30.22 -10.66
C ALA A 316 -12.83 29.77 -9.47
N ILE A 317 -11.80 28.98 -9.74
CA ILE A 317 -10.80 28.56 -8.73
C ILE A 317 -9.99 29.77 -8.27
N LEU A 318 -9.44 30.55 -9.20
CA LEU A 318 -8.69 31.78 -8.88
C LEU A 318 -9.56 32.79 -8.12
N ALA A 319 -10.82 32.96 -8.53
CA ALA A 319 -11.79 33.80 -7.83
C ALA A 319 -12.07 33.31 -6.42
N THR A 320 -12.17 31.99 -6.21
CA THR A 320 -12.36 31.41 -4.88
C THR A 320 -11.16 31.69 -3.98
N VAL A 321 -9.95 31.49 -4.49
CA VAL A 321 -8.69 31.74 -3.76
C VAL A 321 -8.58 33.20 -3.34
N GLN A 322 -8.83 34.13 -4.27
CA GLN A 322 -8.80 35.56 -3.96
C GLN A 322 -9.89 35.95 -2.95
N THR A 323 -11.10 35.40 -3.09
CA THR A 323 -12.22 35.64 -2.17
C THR A 323 -11.94 35.13 -0.75
N LEU A 324 -11.15 34.07 -0.63
CA LEU A 324 -10.66 33.55 0.65
C LEU A 324 -9.51 34.39 1.25
N GLY A 325 -8.99 35.37 0.51
CA GLY A 325 -7.90 36.25 0.93
C GLY A 325 -6.50 35.74 0.62
N TYR A 326 -6.37 34.72 -0.23
CA TYR A 326 -5.07 34.15 -0.63
C TYR A 326 -4.58 34.72 -1.96
N PRO A 327 -3.24 34.79 -2.16
CA PRO A 327 -2.64 35.24 -3.41
C PRO A 327 -2.83 34.20 -4.53
N VAL A 328 -3.39 34.64 -5.66
CA VAL A 328 -3.72 33.79 -6.81
C VAL A 328 -2.48 33.20 -7.49
N GLU A 329 -1.33 33.86 -7.36
CA GLU A 329 -0.06 33.46 -7.94
C GLU A 329 0.45 32.12 -7.36
N GLN A 330 0.13 31.83 -6.11
CA GLN A 330 0.49 30.55 -5.47
C GLN A 330 -0.25 29.36 -6.09
N CYS A 331 -1.32 29.60 -6.85
CA CYS A 331 -2.08 28.55 -7.52
C CYS A 331 -1.50 28.16 -8.88
N PHE A 332 -0.68 29.00 -9.51
CA PHE A 332 -0.26 28.81 -10.91
C PHE A 332 0.52 27.51 -11.11
N ALA A 333 1.40 27.16 -10.20
CA ALA A 333 2.14 25.89 -10.25
C ALA A 333 1.21 24.66 -10.17
N ALA A 334 0.14 24.73 -9.35
CA ALA A 334 -0.84 23.66 -9.24
C ALA A 334 -1.73 23.52 -10.48
N LEU A 335 -1.74 24.53 -11.36
CA LEU A 335 -2.53 24.57 -12.60
C LEU A 335 -1.68 24.28 -13.85
N GLU A 336 -0.35 24.19 -13.72
CA GLU A 336 0.57 23.96 -14.83
C GLU A 336 0.33 22.63 -15.52
N ASP A 337 0.31 21.53 -14.77
CA ASP A 337 -0.03 20.18 -15.26
C ASP A 337 -0.76 19.39 -14.15
N PRO A 338 -2.03 19.72 -13.88
CA PRO A 338 -2.75 19.14 -12.75
C PRO A 338 -3.08 17.67 -13.01
N ASP A 339 -2.87 16.83 -11.99
CA ASP A 339 -3.37 15.46 -11.99
C ASP A 339 -4.91 15.48 -11.99
N LEU A 340 -5.53 15.15 -13.11
CA LEU A 340 -6.99 15.15 -13.25
C LEU A 340 -7.59 13.77 -12.92
N LEU A 341 -8.87 13.76 -12.54
CA LEU A 341 -9.61 12.52 -12.33
C LEU A 341 -9.63 11.67 -13.62
N PRO A 342 -9.51 10.33 -13.51
CA PRO A 342 -9.69 9.43 -14.65
C PRO A 342 -11.01 9.66 -15.37
N GLY A 343 -11.00 9.56 -16.70
CA GLY A 343 -12.17 9.79 -17.54
C GLY A 343 -12.65 11.24 -17.64
N ARG A 344 -11.89 12.23 -17.12
CA ARG A 344 -12.27 13.65 -17.07
C ARG A 344 -11.27 14.58 -17.78
N GLY A 345 -10.80 14.17 -18.95
CA GLY A 345 -9.87 14.94 -19.79
C GLY A 345 -8.40 14.76 -19.40
N ARG A 346 -8.08 13.72 -18.62
CA ARG A 346 -6.69 13.39 -18.27
C ARG A 346 -5.93 12.99 -19.53
N ARG A 347 -4.69 13.49 -19.66
CA ARG A 347 -3.81 13.15 -20.78
C ARG A 347 -2.84 12.06 -20.37
N HIS A 348 -2.70 11.04 -21.21
CA HIS A 348 -1.73 9.96 -21.06
C HIS A 348 -0.85 9.95 -22.29
N ARG A 349 0.47 9.97 -22.12
CA ARG A 349 1.40 9.69 -23.21
C ARG A 349 1.75 8.21 -23.15
N ILE A 350 1.44 7.50 -24.23
CA ILE A 350 1.59 6.06 -24.32
C ILE A 350 2.37 5.67 -25.58
N PHE A 351 3.14 4.59 -25.53
CA PHE A 351 3.76 3.84 -26.59
C PHE A 351 3.15 2.43 -26.66
N VAL A 352 2.48 2.12 -27.76
CA VAL A 352 1.78 0.85 -27.99
C VAL A 352 2.07 0.37 -29.41
N GLU A 353 2.44 -0.91 -29.58
CA GLU A 353 2.78 -1.50 -30.90
C GLU A 353 3.75 -0.64 -31.76
N ASN A 354 4.81 -0.10 -31.14
CA ASN A 354 5.78 0.80 -31.77
C ASN A 354 5.23 2.17 -32.22
N LYS A 355 4.16 2.67 -31.58
CA LYS A 355 3.52 3.96 -31.88
C LYS A 355 3.41 4.80 -30.60
N HIS A 356 3.91 6.02 -30.62
CA HIS A 356 3.68 7.05 -29.60
C HIS A 356 2.30 7.66 -29.80
N ILE A 357 1.51 7.73 -28.76
CA ILE A 357 0.12 8.16 -28.79
C ILE A 357 -0.14 9.03 -27.56
N THR A 358 -0.80 10.16 -27.76
CA THR A 358 -1.36 10.96 -26.68
C THR A 358 -2.84 10.62 -26.52
N VAL A 359 -3.20 9.94 -25.44
CA VAL A 359 -4.60 9.62 -25.11
C VAL A 359 -5.20 10.73 -24.26
N ILE A 360 -6.35 11.27 -24.67
CA ILE A 360 -7.20 12.17 -23.88
C ILE A 360 -8.37 11.35 -23.36
N ASP A 361 -8.32 10.98 -22.08
CA ASP A 361 -9.35 10.18 -21.42
C ASP A 361 -10.47 11.06 -20.87
N ASP A 362 -11.53 11.26 -21.66
CA ASP A 362 -12.79 11.92 -21.27
C ASP A 362 -13.98 10.93 -21.33
N SER A 363 -13.69 9.66 -21.00
CA SER A 363 -14.61 8.52 -21.18
C SER A 363 -15.69 8.35 -20.11
N TYR A 364 -15.65 9.13 -19.02
CA TYR A 364 -16.52 8.94 -17.84
C TYR A 364 -18.01 9.14 -18.15
N ASN A 365 -18.36 10.33 -18.68
CA ASN A 365 -19.73 10.66 -19.02
C ASN A 365 -19.79 11.63 -20.20
N ALA A 366 -20.92 11.62 -20.91
CA ALA A 366 -21.20 12.50 -22.02
C ALA A 366 -22.61 13.09 -21.93
N ASN A 367 -22.74 14.27 -22.50
CA ASN A 367 -23.96 14.96 -22.89
C ASN A 367 -23.63 15.77 -24.16
N PRO A 368 -24.63 16.27 -24.91
CA PRO A 368 -24.38 16.94 -26.18
C PRO A 368 -23.37 18.09 -26.06
N ASP A 369 -23.50 18.95 -25.05
CA ASP A 369 -22.61 20.11 -24.86
C ASP A 369 -21.17 19.69 -24.55
N SER A 370 -20.98 18.69 -23.70
CA SER A 370 -19.66 18.16 -23.37
C SER A 370 -19.01 17.49 -24.60
N MET A 371 -19.78 16.80 -25.44
CA MET A 371 -19.28 16.21 -26.69
C MET A 371 -18.76 17.30 -27.62
N ARG A 372 -19.51 18.40 -27.79
CA ARG A 372 -19.06 19.57 -28.57
C ARG A 372 -17.75 20.15 -28.00
N ALA A 373 -17.67 20.34 -26.69
CA ALA A 373 -16.48 20.90 -26.05
C ALA A 373 -15.24 20.00 -26.19
N ALA A 374 -15.41 18.68 -26.09
CA ALA A 374 -14.32 17.73 -26.28
C ALA A 374 -13.82 17.72 -27.74
N LEU A 375 -14.75 17.72 -28.71
CA LEU A 375 -14.44 17.83 -30.14
C LEU A 375 -13.73 19.14 -30.50
N GLN A 376 -14.19 20.27 -29.97
CA GLN A 376 -13.49 21.56 -30.10
C GLN A 376 -12.09 21.49 -29.49
N GLY A 377 -11.93 20.84 -28.34
CA GLY A 377 -10.63 20.59 -27.72
C GLY A 377 -9.66 19.81 -28.58
N LEU A 378 -10.16 18.77 -29.24
CA LEU A 378 -9.37 17.96 -30.17
C LEU A 378 -8.90 18.80 -31.38
N CYS A 379 -9.70 19.75 -31.86
CA CYS A 379 -9.32 20.66 -32.94
C CYS A 379 -8.03 21.44 -32.63
N PHE A 380 -7.90 21.94 -31.39
CA PHE A 380 -6.75 22.72 -30.91
C PHE A 380 -5.61 21.87 -30.33
N ALA A 381 -5.74 20.54 -30.28
CA ALA A 381 -4.67 19.68 -29.82
C ALA A 381 -3.54 19.65 -30.85
N ALA A 382 -2.29 19.92 -30.40
CA ALA A 382 -1.12 19.82 -31.26
C ALA A 382 -0.94 18.35 -31.69
N ALA A 383 -1.05 18.10 -33.00
CA ALA A 383 -0.95 16.75 -33.55
C ALA A 383 0.46 16.40 -34.04
N SER A 384 1.44 17.30 -34.01
CA SER A 384 2.71 17.08 -34.71
C SER A 384 3.58 15.98 -34.04
N PRO A 385 3.98 14.89 -34.75
CA PRO A 385 3.81 14.59 -36.19
C PRO A 385 2.67 13.61 -36.58
N GLY A 386 1.76 13.19 -35.70
CA GLY A 386 0.64 12.28 -36.00
C GLY A 386 -0.74 12.94 -36.26
N SER A 387 -1.80 12.12 -36.18
CA SER A 387 -3.19 12.50 -36.54
C SER A 387 -4.09 12.71 -35.31
N ARG A 388 -5.18 13.46 -35.48
CA ARG A 388 -6.25 13.60 -34.48
C ARG A 388 -7.30 12.50 -34.66
N VAL A 389 -7.47 11.67 -33.64
CA VAL A 389 -8.41 10.54 -33.63
C VAL A 389 -9.51 10.79 -32.60
N ALA A 390 -10.76 10.82 -33.04
CA ALA A 390 -11.92 10.90 -32.16
C ALA A 390 -12.58 9.53 -31.99
N ILE A 391 -12.78 9.09 -30.74
CA ILE A 391 -13.46 7.85 -30.40
C ILE A 391 -14.68 8.19 -29.53
N LEU A 392 -15.88 8.08 -30.10
CA LEU A 392 -17.12 8.53 -29.46
C LEU A 392 -18.08 7.37 -29.23
N GLY A 393 -18.64 7.30 -28.03
CA GLY A 393 -19.69 6.35 -27.65
C GLY A 393 -21.03 7.04 -27.36
N ASP A 394 -22.11 6.26 -27.32
CA ASP A 394 -23.46 6.76 -27.06
C ASP A 394 -23.58 7.68 -25.84
N ILE A 395 -24.48 8.66 -25.97
CA ILE A 395 -24.96 9.54 -24.90
C ILE A 395 -26.20 8.90 -24.24
N ALA A 396 -26.20 8.81 -22.91
CA ALA A 396 -27.33 8.28 -22.13
C ALA A 396 -28.30 9.39 -21.68
N GLU A 397 -29.45 9.00 -21.14
CA GLU A 397 -30.43 9.89 -20.47
C GLU A 397 -31.06 10.99 -21.36
N LEU A 398 -31.18 10.76 -22.66
CA LEU A 398 -31.76 11.72 -23.62
C LEU A 398 -33.28 11.57 -23.83
N GLY A 399 -33.91 10.56 -23.22
CA GLY A 399 -35.34 10.29 -23.36
C GLY A 399 -35.74 10.00 -24.81
N ASN A 400 -36.95 10.41 -25.20
CA ASN A 400 -37.55 10.09 -26.51
C ASN A 400 -36.85 10.75 -27.71
N SER A 401 -35.94 11.71 -27.50
CA SER A 401 -35.21 12.43 -28.55
C SER A 401 -33.77 11.92 -28.73
N GLU A 402 -33.45 10.72 -28.25
CA GLU A 402 -32.08 10.19 -28.25
C GLU A 402 -31.44 10.16 -29.65
N VAL A 403 -32.16 9.73 -30.68
CA VAL A 403 -31.64 9.69 -32.07
C VAL A 403 -31.36 11.09 -32.61
N GLU A 404 -32.32 12.00 -32.47
CA GLU A 404 -32.19 13.40 -32.92
C GLU A 404 -30.99 14.09 -32.26
N LYS A 405 -30.84 13.92 -30.95
CA LYS A 405 -29.74 14.51 -30.17
C LYS A 405 -28.37 13.91 -30.51
N HIS A 406 -28.30 12.65 -30.92
CA HIS A 406 -27.06 12.09 -31.47
C HIS A 406 -26.76 12.68 -32.85
N LEU A 407 -27.76 12.82 -33.73
CA LEU A 407 -27.59 13.42 -35.06
C LEU A 407 -27.11 14.87 -34.99
N GLU A 408 -27.45 15.63 -33.94
CA GLU A 408 -26.91 16.97 -33.69
C GLU A 408 -25.36 17.00 -33.53
N LEU A 409 -24.70 15.86 -33.26
CA LEU A 409 -23.23 15.78 -33.20
C LEU A 409 -22.57 15.83 -34.59
N THR A 410 -23.32 15.61 -35.66
CA THR A 410 -22.81 15.58 -37.04
C THR A 410 -22.07 16.87 -37.40
N LEU A 411 -22.63 18.03 -37.06
CA LEU A 411 -22.00 19.32 -37.35
C LEU A 411 -20.73 19.55 -36.51
N PRO A 412 -20.74 19.39 -35.17
CA PRO A 412 -19.54 19.45 -34.34
C PRO A 412 -18.41 18.52 -34.78
N ILE A 413 -18.73 17.30 -35.25
CA ILE A 413 -17.74 16.35 -35.76
C ILE A 413 -17.11 16.88 -37.05
N LYS A 414 -17.92 17.42 -37.97
CA LYS A 414 -17.43 18.04 -39.23
C LYS A 414 -16.55 19.26 -38.95
N GLU A 415 -16.93 20.10 -37.99
CA GLU A 415 -16.18 21.30 -37.59
C GLU A 415 -14.85 20.94 -36.93
N ALA A 416 -14.83 19.92 -36.07
CA ALA A 416 -13.61 19.43 -35.44
C ALA A 416 -12.65 18.76 -36.44
N ALA A 417 -13.18 18.25 -37.55
CA ALA A 417 -12.46 17.61 -38.65
C ALA A 417 -11.37 16.63 -38.17
N PRO A 418 -11.74 15.60 -37.37
CA PRO A 418 -10.77 14.60 -36.95
C PRO A 418 -10.28 13.81 -38.17
N ASP A 419 -8.99 13.52 -38.20
CA ASP A 419 -8.36 12.74 -39.27
C ASP A 419 -8.88 11.29 -39.28
N ARG A 420 -9.29 10.79 -38.10
CA ARG A 420 -9.98 9.51 -37.93
C ARG A 420 -11.14 9.61 -36.95
N LEU A 421 -12.26 8.96 -37.28
CA LEU A 421 -13.45 8.89 -36.43
C LEU A 421 -13.86 7.43 -36.17
N LEU A 422 -13.80 6.99 -34.92
CA LEU A 422 -14.33 5.70 -34.49
C LEU A 422 -15.58 5.93 -33.64
N LEU A 423 -16.70 5.35 -34.06
CA LEU A 423 -17.99 5.49 -33.39
C LEU A 423 -18.41 4.16 -32.77
N CYS A 424 -18.95 4.17 -31.55
CA CYS A 424 -19.29 2.95 -30.82
C CYS A 424 -20.69 3.03 -30.20
N GLY A 425 -21.50 1.99 -30.44
CA GLY A 425 -22.82 1.83 -29.84
C GLY A 425 -24.00 2.04 -30.79
N PRO A 426 -25.21 1.56 -30.43
CA PRO A 426 -26.38 1.57 -31.29
C PRO A 426 -26.81 2.97 -31.73
N LEU A 427 -26.73 3.99 -30.87
CA LEU A 427 -27.20 5.34 -31.22
C LEU A 427 -26.19 6.08 -32.10
N MET A 428 -24.89 5.85 -31.87
CA MET A 428 -23.82 6.35 -32.74
C MET A 428 -23.86 5.81 -34.17
N ARG A 429 -24.59 4.71 -34.42
CA ARG A 429 -24.84 4.19 -35.77
C ARG A 429 -25.57 5.21 -36.66
N HIS A 430 -26.50 5.97 -36.09
CA HIS A 430 -27.24 7.00 -36.84
C HIS A 430 -26.29 8.11 -37.31
N VAL A 431 -25.38 8.55 -36.43
CA VAL A 431 -24.35 9.55 -36.75
C VAL A 431 -23.41 9.03 -37.84
N TRP A 432 -22.97 7.78 -37.74
CA TRP A 432 -22.13 7.13 -38.75
C TRP A 432 -22.80 7.12 -40.14
N ASN A 433 -24.07 6.71 -40.22
CA ASN A 433 -24.80 6.65 -41.49
C ASN A 433 -24.95 8.03 -42.14
N THR A 434 -25.06 9.10 -41.36
CA THR A 434 -25.12 10.48 -41.87
C THR A 434 -23.76 11.02 -42.31
N LEU A 435 -22.66 10.55 -41.72
CA LEU A 435 -21.29 10.97 -42.04
C LEU A 435 -20.60 10.09 -43.11
N ALA A 436 -21.16 8.91 -43.41
CA ALA A 436 -20.56 7.93 -44.31
C ALA A 436 -20.19 8.55 -45.67
N GLY A 437 -18.90 8.46 -46.03
CA GLY A 437 -18.34 9.00 -47.27
C GLY A 437 -17.49 10.27 -47.11
N GLY A 438 -17.47 10.92 -45.94
CA GLY A 438 -16.74 12.19 -45.73
C GLY A 438 -15.53 12.15 -44.78
N ILE A 439 -15.36 11.11 -43.96
CA ILE A 439 -14.29 11.02 -42.94
C ILE A 439 -13.77 9.58 -42.87
N LYS A 440 -12.46 9.40 -42.69
CA LYS A 440 -11.85 8.07 -42.49
C LYS A 440 -12.24 7.53 -41.11
N GLY A 441 -12.82 6.33 -41.05
CA GLY A 441 -13.35 5.83 -39.78
C GLY A 441 -14.10 4.51 -39.88
N LYS A 442 -14.67 4.08 -38.76
CA LYS A 442 -15.55 2.90 -38.65
C LYS A 442 -16.53 3.05 -37.49
N TRP A 443 -17.72 2.47 -37.66
CA TRP A 443 -18.67 2.25 -36.57
C TRP A 443 -18.55 0.81 -36.05
N PHE A 444 -18.61 0.67 -34.72
CA PHE A 444 -18.58 -0.58 -33.97
C PHE A 444 -19.87 -0.73 -33.18
N ALA A 445 -20.44 -1.94 -33.14
CA ALA A 445 -21.67 -2.17 -32.40
C ALA A 445 -21.42 -2.17 -30.88
N THR A 446 -20.24 -2.64 -30.46
CA THR A 446 -19.88 -2.83 -29.05
C THR A 446 -18.47 -2.30 -28.71
N PRO A 447 -18.19 -1.92 -27.45
CA PRO A 447 -16.84 -1.56 -27.00
C PRO A 447 -15.82 -2.71 -27.16
N GLU A 448 -16.27 -3.96 -27.07
CA GLU A 448 -15.47 -5.16 -27.28
C GLU A 448 -14.94 -5.24 -28.71
N GLU A 449 -15.80 -5.03 -29.71
CA GLU A 449 -15.42 -4.99 -31.12
C GLU A 449 -14.42 -3.86 -31.40
N LEU A 450 -14.72 -2.65 -30.89
CA LEU A 450 -13.82 -1.51 -31.01
C LEU A 450 -12.44 -1.84 -30.43
N ARG A 451 -12.40 -2.41 -29.23
CA ARG A 451 -11.17 -2.75 -28.52
C ARG A 451 -10.32 -3.78 -29.28
N ALA A 452 -10.96 -4.78 -29.90
CA ALA A 452 -10.26 -5.81 -30.67
C ALA A 452 -9.53 -5.24 -31.91
N GLU A 453 -10.03 -4.16 -32.50
CA GLU A 453 -9.44 -3.55 -33.70
C GLU A 453 -8.68 -2.25 -33.42
N LEU A 454 -8.76 -1.70 -32.20
CA LEU A 454 -8.36 -0.33 -31.88
C LEU A 454 -6.95 0.01 -32.36
N THR A 455 -5.94 -0.80 -32.04
CA THR A 455 -4.54 -0.52 -32.35
C THR A 455 -4.25 -0.45 -33.85
N THR A 456 -5.05 -1.14 -34.68
CA THR A 456 -4.95 -1.10 -36.15
C THR A 456 -5.36 0.26 -36.73
N TRP A 457 -6.19 1.00 -36.02
CA TRP A 457 -6.63 2.34 -36.43
C TRP A 457 -5.67 3.45 -35.99
N LEU A 458 -4.74 3.16 -35.09
CA LEU A 458 -3.81 4.13 -34.53
C LEU A 458 -2.48 4.15 -35.29
N GLN A 459 -1.89 5.34 -35.39
CA GLN A 459 -0.55 5.57 -35.96
C GLN A 459 0.37 6.28 -34.95
N ASP A 460 1.67 6.23 -35.22
CA ASP A 460 2.68 6.94 -34.44
C ASP A 460 2.44 8.46 -34.49
N GLY A 461 2.58 9.11 -33.33
CA GLY A 461 2.28 10.52 -33.09
C GLY A 461 0.81 10.87 -32.86
N ASP A 462 -0.12 9.90 -32.90
CA ASP A 462 -1.56 10.20 -32.82
C ASP A 462 -1.98 10.86 -31.51
N THR A 463 -2.95 11.77 -31.58
CA THR A 463 -3.70 12.24 -30.41
C THR A 463 -5.10 11.65 -30.44
N VAL A 464 -5.41 10.78 -29.49
CA VAL A 464 -6.63 9.95 -29.43
C VAL A 464 -7.52 10.41 -28.29
N MET A 465 -8.72 10.91 -28.59
CA MET A 465 -9.68 11.35 -27.59
C MET A 465 -10.83 10.34 -27.44
N PHE A 466 -11.09 9.90 -26.22
CA PHE A 466 -12.23 9.03 -25.89
C PHE A 466 -13.34 9.82 -25.20
N LYS A 467 -14.59 9.61 -25.62
CA LYS A 467 -15.76 10.19 -24.93
C LYS A 467 -17.03 9.35 -25.05
N SER A 468 -17.72 9.11 -23.95
CA SER A 468 -18.97 8.34 -23.90
C SER A 468 -19.76 8.60 -22.62
N SER A 469 -21.06 8.28 -22.59
CA SER A 469 -21.82 8.22 -21.33
C SER A 469 -21.60 6.94 -20.56
N GLY A 470 -21.73 7.02 -19.23
CA GLY A 470 -21.81 5.86 -18.35
C GLY A 470 -20.65 4.87 -18.47
N HIS A 471 -19.42 5.36 -18.64
CA HIS A 471 -18.20 4.55 -18.73
C HIS A 471 -18.12 3.54 -19.88
N LYS A 472 -18.99 3.62 -20.89
CA LYS A 472 -19.06 2.64 -21.98
C LYS A 472 -17.72 2.43 -22.71
N LEU A 473 -16.87 3.45 -22.79
CA LEU A 473 -15.53 3.35 -23.38
C LEU A 473 -14.38 3.30 -22.35
N THR A 474 -14.66 3.39 -21.04
CA THR A 474 -13.62 3.37 -20.00
C THR A 474 -12.84 2.07 -20.03
N SER A 475 -13.49 0.92 -20.24
CA SER A 475 -12.81 -0.38 -20.38
C SER A 475 -11.85 -0.42 -21.57
N THR A 476 -12.22 0.22 -22.69
CA THR A 476 -11.38 0.35 -23.87
C THR A 476 -10.17 1.26 -23.62
N VAL A 477 -10.35 2.39 -22.92
CA VAL A 477 -9.24 3.25 -22.48
C VAL A 477 -8.29 2.47 -21.58
N MET A 478 -8.81 1.82 -20.55
CA MET A 478 -7.99 1.03 -19.62
C MET A 478 -7.24 -0.09 -20.33
N HIS A 479 -7.86 -0.73 -21.33
CA HIS A 479 -7.18 -1.72 -22.16
C HIS A 479 -6.02 -1.09 -22.95
N LEU A 480 -6.24 0.03 -23.64
CA LEU A 480 -5.19 0.72 -24.38
C LEU A 480 -4.04 1.17 -23.46
N LEU A 481 -4.36 1.71 -22.28
CA LEU A 481 -3.38 2.09 -21.26
C LEU A 481 -2.62 0.88 -20.69
N SER A 482 -3.25 -0.29 -20.60
CA SER A 482 -2.60 -1.53 -20.15
C SER A 482 -1.62 -2.14 -21.15
N GLN A 483 -1.71 -1.78 -22.44
CA GLN A 483 -0.84 -2.27 -23.51
C GLN A 483 0.47 -1.48 -23.68
N HIS A 484 0.70 -0.53 -22.78
CA HIS A 484 1.72 0.49 -22.86
C HIS A 484 3.13 -0.01 -22.45
N ARG A 485 4.17 0.18 -23.30
CA ARG A 485 5.60 -0.04 -22.97
C ARG A 485 6.38 1.29 -23.12
N LEU A 486 6.79 2.05 -22.08
CA LEU A 486 7.57 3.30 -22.36
C LEU A 486 8.98 2.92 -22.85
N PHE A 487 9.35 3.40 -24.04
CA PHE A 487 10.73 3.65 -24.44
C PHE A 487 10.83 5.13 -24.80
N ASP A 488 11.51 5.92 -23.98
CA ASP A 488 11.90 7.30 -24.34
C ASP A 488 13.28 7.24 -24.99
N SER A 489 13.41 7.77 -26.20
CA SER A 489 14.72 8.02 -26.81
C SER A 489 14.75 9.39 -27.49
N ALA A 490 15.39 10.35 -26.83
CA ALA A 490 15.90 11.55 -27.45
C ALA A 490 17.35 11.76 -26.98
N LYS A 491 18.27 11.24 -27.80
CA LYS A 491 19.72 11.51 -27.89
C LYS A 491 20.37 12.31 -26.75
N GLN A 492 21.04 11.61 -25.83
CA GLN A 492 22.51 11.64 -25.65
C GLN A 492 22.94 10.59 -24.60
N ASP A 493 24.02 9.86 -24.95
CA ASP A 493 24.77 8.85 -24.17
C ASP A 493 24.20 7.41 -24.09
N PRO A 494 24.88 6.39 -24.66
CA PRO A 494 24.61 4.95 -24.41
C PRO A 494 24.73 4.52 -22.93
N HIS A 495 25.04 5.46 -22.02
CA HIS A 495 25.01 5.30 -20.58
C HIS A 495 24.16 6.36 -19.86
N ALA A 496 22.87 6.52 -20.19
CA ALA A 496 21.88 6.83 -19.16
C ALA A 496 21.73 5.58 -18.26
N SER A 497 22.77 5.34 -17.47
CA SER A 497 23.10 4.10 -16.78
C SER A 497 21.91 3.66 -15.92
N THR A 498 21.29 2.53 -16.21
CA THR A 498 20.42 1.87 -15.23
C THR A 498 21.30 1.08 -14.26
N ALA A 499 20.79 0.75 -13.08
CA ALA A 499 21.49 -0.13 -12.15
C ALA A 499 20.58 -1.26 -11.67
N ALA A 500 21.14 -2.45 -11.46
CA ALA A 500 20.41 -3.62 -10.99
C ALA A 500 20.69 -3.87 -9.51
N VAL A 501 19.64 -3.99 -8.70
CA VAL A 501 19.72 -4.37 -7.29
C VAL A 501 19.03 -5.72 -7.09
N ALA A 502 19.78 -6.71 -6.61
CA ALA A 502 19.21 -8.00 -6.22
C ALA A 502 18.69 -7.93 -4.77
N ILE A 503 17.49 -8.45 -4.54
CA ILE A 503 16.83 -8.49 -3.24
C ILE A 503 16.43 -9.93 -2.95
N GLY A 504 17.04 -10.50 -1.92
CA GLY A 504 16.76 -11.81 -1.39
C GLY A 504 15.92 -11.78 -0.11
N GLY A 505 15.34 -12.93 0.22
CA GLY A 505 14.62 -13.13 1.48
C GLY A 505 15.54 -13.27 2.69
N ASN A 506 15.16 -14.14 3.62
CA ASN A 506 15.91 -14.29 4.86
C ASN A 506 17.18 -15.13 4.68
N ILE A 507 18.22 -14.75 5.41
CA ILE A 507 19.44 -15.51 5.56
C ILE A 507 19.58 -15.86 7.03
N ASN A 508 19.60 -17.15 7.33
CA ASN A 508 19.96 -17.68 8.64
C ASN A 508 21.36 -18.29 8.57
N LEU A 509 22.30 -17.66 9.28
CA LEU A 509 23.69 -18.12 9.35
C LEU A 509 23.93 -19.05 10.54
N GLY A 510 22.93 -19.31 11.36
CA GLY A 510 23.13 -19.91 12.67
C GLY A 510 23.26 -21.44 12.69
N ARG A 511 23.30 -21.95 13.91
CA ARG A 511 23.33 -23.38 14.27
C ARG A 511 24.46 -24.17 13.64
N ARG A 512 24.23 -24.82 12.49
CA ARG A 512 25.16 -25.81 11.89
C ARG A 512 25.87 -25.29 10.65
N MET A 513 25.59 -24.06 10.25
CA MET A 513 26.18 -23.49 9.04
C MET A 513 27.71 -23.39 9.15
N HIS A 514 28.30 -23.21 10.34
CA HIS A 514 29.76 -23.20 10.49
C HIS A 514 30.38 -24.59 10.23
N ILE A 515 29.64 -25.68 10.48
CA ILE A 515 30.08 -27.04 10.16
C ILE A 515 30.08 -27.23 8.65
N GLU A 516 29.00 -26.80 7.98
CA GLU A 516 28.88 -26.87 6.53
C GLU A 516 29.97 -26.03 5.83
N CYS A 517 30.15 -24.79 6.26
CA CYS A 517 31.18 -23.90 5.73
C CYS A 517 32.60 -24.38 6.07
N GLY A 518 32.82 -24.97 7.24
CA GLY A 518 34.12 -25.54 7.60
C GLY A 518 34.55 -26.70 6.69
N ASN A 519 33.59 -27.52 6.26
CA ASN A 519 33.87 -28.66 5.38
C ASN A 519 33.95 -28.28 3.91
N ASN A 520 33.13 -27.33 3.47
CA ASN A 520 32.90 -27.08 2.05
C ASN A 520 33.21 -25.65 1.57
N GLY A 521 33.63 -24.77 2.48
CA GLY A 521 33.87 -23.35 2.23
C GLY A 521 32.60 -22.50 2.24
N TYR A 522 32.76 -21.19 2.47
CA TYR A 522 31.64 -20.24 2.55
C TYR A 522 30.92 -20.02 1.20
N ALA A 523 31.65 -20.07 0.08
CA ALA A 523 31.10 -19.86 -1.26
C ALA A 523 29.99 -20.85 -1.63
N ARG A 524 30.02 -22.07 -1.06
CA ARG A 524 29.02 -23.10 -1.35
C ARG A 524 27.60 -22.67 -0.98
N ALA A 525 27.43 -21.82 0.04
CA ALA A 525 26.11 -21.46 0.55
C ALA A 525 25.26 -20.71 -0.49
N LEU A 526 25.85 -19.74 -1.19
CA LEU A 526 25.11 -18.86 -2.12
C LEU A 526 25.79 -18.68 -3.49
N GLY A 527 26.99 -19.23 -3.71
CA GLY A 527 27.78 -18.99 -4.92
C GLY A 527 27.16 -19.53 -6.22
N ALA A 528 26.20 -20.45 -6.13
CA ALA A 528 25.44 -20.92 -7.30
C ALA A 528 24.42 -19.88 -7.81
N VAL A 529 24.03 -18.89 -6.99
CA VAL A 529 23.06 -17.86 -7.34
C VAL A 529 23.77 -16.71 -8.07
N SER A 530 24.17 -16.95 -9.33
CA SER A 530 24.96 -15.99 -10.11
C SER A 530 24.33 -14.59 -10.23
N ALA A 531 23.01 -14.48 -10.09
CA ALA A 531 22.28 -13.21 -10.10
C ALA A 531 22.67 -12.27 -8.95
N LEU A 532 23.08 -12.78 -7.78
CA LEU A 532 23.58 -11.95 -6.68
C LEU A 532 24.88 -11.25 -7.06
N HIS A 533 25.77 -11.94 -7.79
CA HIS A 533 27.06 -11.41 -8.21
C HIS A 533 27.00 -10.53 -9.45
N LYS A 534 25.99 -10.74 -10.31
CA LYS A 534 25.78 -9.95 -11.54
C LYS A 534 25.09 -8.61 -11.27
N ALA A 535 24.38 -8.48 -10.15
CA ALA A 535 23.75 -7.22 -9.75
C ALA A 535 24.81 -6.21 -9.30
N ASP A 536 24.51 -4.91 -9.45
CA ASP A 536 25.38 -3.83 -9.01
C ASP A 536 25.40 -3.69 -7.47
N ALA A 537 24.32 -4.14 -6.81
CA ALA A 537 24.25 -4.32 -5.36
C ALA A 537 23.29 -5.46 -5.01
N ALA A 538 23.48 -6.06 -3.83
CA ALA A 538 22.59 -7.08 -3.30
C ALA A 538 22.19 -6.79 -1.83
N LEU A 539 20.89 -6.99 -1.55
CA LEU A 539 20.22 -6.80 -0.27
C LEU A 539 19.56 -8.12 0.16
N ALA A 540 19.66 -8.46 1.45
CA ALA A 540 18.93 -9.58 2.04
C ALA A 540 18.51 -9.26 3.48
N THR A 541 17.71 -10.12 4.11
CA THR A 541 17.35 -9.96 5.53
C THR A 541 18.18 -10.89 6.39
N LEU A 542 18.98 -10.36 7.31
CA LEU A 542 19.80 -11.17 8.22
C LEU A 542 18.94 -11.60 9.41
N ASN A 543 18.46 -12.85 9.37
CA ASN A 543 17.43 -13.39 10.26
C ASN A 543 18.03 -14.28 11.37
N CYS A 544 19.12 -13.81 11.96
CA CYS A 544 19.82 -14.40 13.11
C CYS A 544 20.73 -13.33 13.72
N VAL A 545 21.34 -13.63 14.87
CA VAL A 545 22.41 -12.79 15.45
C VAL A 545 23.78 -13.44 15.27
N ALA A 546 24.72 -12.72 14.65
CA ALA A 546 26.12 -13.12 14.48
C ALA A 546 27.00 -12.44 15.54
N ALA A 547 27.15 -13.09 16.70
CA ALA A 547 27.80 -12.49 17.86
C ALA A 547 28.39 -13.53 18.81
N MET A 548 29.49 -13.20 19.47
CA MET A 548 30.07 -13.97 20.57
C MET A 548 29.50 -13.57 21.92
N GLN A 549 28.92 -12.37 22.08
CA GLN A 549 28.37 -11.83 23.32
C GLN A 549 26.86 -12.03 23.48
N GLY A 550 26.29 -11.66 24.64
CA GLY A 550 24.87 -11.83 24.93
C GLY A 550 24.50 -13.13 25.63
N GLN A 551 23.30 -13.16 26.21
CA GLN A 551 22.80 -14.25 27.03
C GLN A 551 21.74 -15.07 26.28
N PRO A 552 21.76 -16.41 26.40
CA PRO A 552 20.66 -17.23 25.90
C PRO A 552 19.40 -17.01 26.75
N LYS A 553 18.25 -17.56 26.31
CA LYS A 553 16.98 -17.55 27.06
C LYS A 553 16.27 -16.19 27.12
N VAL A 554 16.50 -15.30 26.15
CA VAL A 554 15.74 -14.03 26.08
C VAL A 554 14.25 -14.32 25.91
N ASP A 555 13.44 -13.88 26.86
CA ASP A 555 11.99 -14.08 26.78
C ASP A 555 11.40 -13.27 25.63
N LYS A 556 10.83 -13.98 24.64
CA LYS A 556 10.19 -13.39 23.47
C LYS A 556 8.69 -13.16 23.65
N GLY A 557 8.11 -13.57 24.77
CA GLY A 557 6.66 -13.50 25.00
C GLY A 557 5.84 -14.41 24.07
N VAL A 558 6.46 -15.42 23.46
CA VAL A 558 5.79 -16.40 22.58
C VAL A 558 6.03 -17.83 23.05
N VAL A 559 5.10 -18.74 22.71
CA VAL A 559 5.17 -20.15 23.12
C VAL A 559 6.20 -20.90 22.27
N ALA A 560 7.17 -21.56 22.93
CA ALA A 560 8.22 -22.36 22.31
C ALA A 560 9.00 -21.64 21.17
N PRO A 561 9.68 -20.51 21.47
CA PRO A 561 10.41 -19.74 20.47
C PRO A 561 11.61 -20.50 19.88
N THR A 562 12.08 -20.06 18.72
CA THR A 562 13.39 -20.48 18.18
C THR A 562 14.42 -19.39 18.46
N TYR A 563 15.67 -19.79 18.67
CA TYR A 563 16.81 -18.88 18.83
C TYR A 563 17.87 -19.21 17.78
N PHE A 564 18.38 -18.18 17.09
CA PHE A 564 19.38 -18.31 16.05
C PHE A 564 20.60 -17.45 16.32
N ARG A 565 21.70 -18.14 16.56
CA ARG A 565 23.03 -17.58 16.74
C ARG A 565 23.98 -18.11 15.69
N ALA A 566 24.75 -17.22 15.10
CA ALA A 566 25.85 -17.55 14.21
C ALA A 566 27.17 -17.11 14.82
N ARG A 567 28.26 -17.78 14.42
CA ARG A 567 29.61 -17.29 14.73
C ARG A 567 29.92 -16.09 13.85
N PRO A 568 30.59 -15.03 14.35
CA PRO A 568 30.85 -13.83 13.56
C PRO A 568 31.57 -14.10 12.23
N GLU A 569 32.47 -15.08 12.17
CA GLU A 569 33.17 -15.47 10.95
C GLU A 569 32.23 -15.92 9.81
N GLN A 570 31.00 -16.34 10.13
CA GLN A 570 30.02 -16.78 9.11
C GLN A 570 29.43 -15.63 8.29
N LEU A 571 29.60 -14.38 8.72
CA LEU A 571 29.26 -13.20 7.90
C LEU A 571 30.04 -13.18 6.57
N GLU A 572 31.13 -13.95 6.48
CA GLU A 572 31.87 -14.19 5.24
C GLU A 572 30.98 -14.74 4.11
N ILE A 573 29.89 -15.46 4.42
CA ILE A 573 28.90 -15.91 3.42
C ILE A 573 28.29 -14.72 2.69
N LEU A 574 27.89 -13.67 3.42
CA LEU A 574 27.32 -12.45 2.83
C LEU A 574 28.34 -11.77 1.92
N ARG A 575 29.58 -11.65 2.41
CA ARG A 575 30.67 -10.99 1.67
C ARG A 575 30.96 -11.71 0.35
N GLN A 576 31.08 -13.04 0.39
CA GLN A 576 31.35 -13.86 -0.79
C GLN A 576 30.18 -13.85 -1.77
N ALA A 577 28.93 -13.84 -1.29
CA ALA A 577 27.74 -13.74 -2.11
C ALA A 577 27.54 -12.36 -2.78
N GLY A 578 28.40 -11.37 -2.49
CA GLY A 578 28.24 -10.01 -3.01
C GLY A 578 27.15 -9.19 -2.29
N ILE A 579 26.62 -9.69 -1.17
CA ILE A 579 25.66 -8.97 -0.34
C ILE A 579 26.41 -7.89 0.43
N ARG A 580 26.12 -6.64 0.09
CA ARG A 580 26.72 -5.44 0.70
C ARG A 580 25.74 -4.68 1.58
N MET A 581 24.51 -5.18 1.69
CA MET A 581 23.49 -4.60 2.53
C MET A 581 22.61 -5.66 3.18
N VAL A 582 22.26 -5.46 4.45
CA VAL A 582 21.29 -6.32 5.16
C VAL A 582 20.23 -5.54 5.92
N ALA A 583 18.99 -5.99 5.81
CA ALA A 583 17.92 -5.62 6.73
C ALA A 583 18.08 -6.43 8.03
N THR A 584 18.07 -5.76 9.18
CA THR A 584 18.34 -6.40 10.48
C THR A 584 17.15 -6.39 11.42
N ALA A 585 16.10 -5.59 11.17
CA ALA A 585 14.90 -5.58 12.00
C ALA A 585 14.01 -6.77 11.66
N ASN A 586 13.90 -7.73 12.57
CA ASN A 586 13.07 -8.93 12.45
C ASN A 586 12.86 -9.60 13.81
N TYR A 587 12.08 -10.68 13.83
CA TYR A 587 11.77 -11.43 15.04
C TYR A 587 12.93 -12.24 15.64
N HIS A 588 14.11 -12.21 15.02
CA HIS A 588 15.33 -12.87 15.49
C HIS A 588 16.47 -11.93 15.88
N SER A 589 16.31 -10.61 15.66
CA SER A 589 17.35 -9.62 15.93
C SER A 589 17.80 -9.59 17.40
N GLY A 590 16.89 -9.89 18.32
CA GLY A 590 17.11 -9.82 19.76
C GLY A 590 17.35 -11.16 20.45
N ASP A 591 17.59 -12.25 19.72
CA ASP A 591 17.64 -13.62 20.28
C ASP A 591 18.61 -13.82 21.44
N TYR A 592 19.71 -13.07 21.44
CA TYR A 592 20.75 -13.11 22.48
C TYR A 592 20.90 -11.75 23.19
N GLY A 593 19.89 -10.90 23.07
CA GLY A 593 19.80 -9.62 23.74
C GLY A 593 20.57 -8.51 23.03
N ARG A 594 20.54 -7.33 23.64
CA ARG A 594 21.03 -6.08 23.06
C ARG A 594 22.53 -6.07 22.81
N GLU A 595 23.31 -6.70 23.70
CA GLU A 595 24.76 -6.82 23.54
C GLU A 595 25.14 -7.57 22.27
N ALA A 596 24.46 -8.69 22.00
CA ALA A 596 24.68 -9.50 20.81
C ALA A 596 24.28 -8.74 19.53
N LEU A 597 23.14 -8.03 19.57
CA LEU A 597 22.69 -7.18 18.47
C LEU A 597 23.74 -6.10 18.17
N CYS A 598 24.18 -5.35 19.17
CA CYS A 598 25.20 -4.31 19.00
C CYS A 598 26.55 -4.85 18.53
N GLU A 599 26.96 -6.04 18.97
CA GLU A 599 28.17 -6.69 18.45
C GLU A 599 28.04 -7.03 16.97
N GLN A 600 26.90 -7.60 16.55
CA GLN A 600 26.63 -7.87 15.14
C GLN A 600 26.72 -6.58 14.29
N LEU A 601 26.11 -5.48 14.74
CA LEU A 601 26.16 -4.22 14.00
C LEU A 601 27.60 -3.73 13.82
N ARG A 602 28.44 -3.84 14.86
CA ARG A 602 29.87 -3.51 14.76
C ARG A 602 30.62 -4.40 13.77
N HIS A 603 30.30 -5.70 13.72
CA HIS A 603 30.90 -6.61 12.73
C HIS A 603 30.49 -6.24 11.30
N LEU A 604 29.21 -5.91 11.08
CA LEU A 604 28.72 -5.46 9.77
C LEU A 604 29.39 -4.15 9.34
N ASP A 605 29.49 -3.17 10.24
CA ASP A 605 30.18 -1.89 10.01
C ASP A 605 31.66 -2.11 9.67
N ALA A 606 32.36 -2.95 10.45
CA ALA A 606 33.77 -3.27 10.22
C ALA A 606 33.98 -3.93 8.85
N MET A 607 33.04 -4.74 8.39
CA MET A 607 33.08 -5.40 7.07
C MET A 607 32.63 -4.48 5.91
N GLY A 608 32.15 -3.27 6.20
CA GLY A 608 31.57 -2.38 5.20
C GLY A 608 30.24 -2.86 4.63
N ILE A 609 29.54 -3.77 5.32
CA ILE A 609 28.19 -4.21 4.96
C ILE A 609 27.21 -3.22 5.59
N GLN A 610 26.50 -2.47 4.75
CA GLN A 610 25.50 -1.52 5.19
C GLN A 610 24.33 -2.23 5.85
N HIS A 611 23.75 -1.66 6.90
CA HIS A 611 22.64 -2.30 7.60
C HIS A 611 21.57 -1.29 8.02
N ALA A 612 20.31 -1.73 8.02
CA ALA A 612 19.18 -0.90 8.42
C ALA A 612 18.28 -1.66 9.39
N GLY A 613 17.55 -0.89 10.20
CA GLY A 613 16.44 -1.36 11.02
C GLY A 613 16.77 -1.66 12.48
N SER A 614 18.05 -1.77 12.84
CA SER A 614 18.48 -1.91 14.24
C SER A 614 19.52 -0.84 14.56
N GLY A 615 19.60 -0.43 15.83
CA GLY A 615 20.57 0.58 16.26
C GLY A 615 20.67 0.69 17.77
N ALA A 616 21.56 1.56 18.26
CA ALA A 616 21.74 1.79 19.70
C ALA A 616 20.57 2.60 20.33
N SER A 617 19.73 3.20 19.49
CA SER A 617 18.51 3.90 19.86
C SER A 617 17.46 3.81 18.76
N VAL A 618 16.22 4.18 19.07
CA VAL A 618 15.11 4.26 18.09
C VAL A 618 15.40 5.23 16.94
N ARG A 619 16.22 6.26 17.19
CA ARG A 619 16.66 7.20 16.14
C ARG A 619 17.57 6.51 15.14
N GLU A 620 18.55 5.77 15.62
CA GLU A 620 19.49 5.02 14.76
C GLU A 620 18.77 3.88 14.04
N ALA A 621 17.97 3.09 14.77
CA ALA A 621 17.23 1.97 14.20
C ALA A 621 16.27 2.43 13.10
N GLY A 622 15.65 3.61 13.27
CA GLY A 622 14.74 4.21 12.29
C GLY A 622 15.42 5.05 11.21
N SER A 623 16.76 5.08 11.15
CA SER A 623 17.51 5.75 10.09
C SER A 623 17.72 4.79 8.90
N PRO A 624 17.74 5.29 7.66
CA PRO A 624 18.05 4.46 6.52
C PRO A 624 19.55 4.20 6.44
N ALA A 625 19.93 3.06 5.89
CA ALA A 625 21.28 2.90 5.34
C ALA A 625 21.31 3.35 3.89
N TYR A 626 22.42 3.97 3.50
CA TYR A 626 22.65 4.49 2.15
C TYR A 626 23.66 3.62 1.42
N VAL A 627 23.34 3.23 0.19
CA VAL A 627 24.21 2.45 -0.68
C VAL A 627 24.36 3.17 -2.01
N GLN A 628 25.59 3.34 -2.45
CA GLN A 628 25.88 3.81 -3.80
C GLN A 628 25.78 2.63 -4.78
N VAL A 629 24.89 2.73 -5.77
CA VAL A 629 24.67 1.74 -6.81
C VAL A 629 24.93 2.42 -8.16
N ARG A 630 26.14 2.24 -8.69
CA ARG A 630 26.68 3.04 -9.80
C ARG A 630 26.62 4.54 -9.47
N HIS A 631 25.90 5.33 -10.24
CA HIS A 631 25.66 6.77 -10.05
C HIS A 631 24.38 7.06 -9.25
N TYR A 632 23.61 6.04 -8.83
CA TYR A 632 22.45 6.20 -7.95
C TYR A 632 22.82 6.02 -6.49
N THR A 633 22.14 6.76 -5.62
CA THR A 633 22.15 6.55 -4.18
C THR A 633 20.82 5.96 -3.75
N MET A 634 20.86 4.77 -3.16
CA MET A 634 19.69 4.06 -2.65
C MET A 634 19.65 4.15 -1.12
N ALA A 635 18.53 4.60 -0.56
CA ALA A 635 18.25 4.53 0.87
C ALA A 635 17.36 3.30 1.15
N VAL A 636 17.73 2.50 2.14
CA VAL A 636 16.91 1.37 2.59
C VAL A 636 16.56 1.53 4.06
N PHE A 637 15.27 1.43 4.34
CA PHE A 637 14.73 1.31 5.68
C PHE A 637 14.40 -0.14 5.97
N SER A 638 14.51 -0.55 7.24
CA SER A 638 14.04 -1.86 7.69
C SER A 638 13.22 -1.70 8.97
N VAL A 639 12.08 -2.40 9.04
CA VAL A 639 11.10 -2.28 10.13
C VAL A 639 10.67 -3.67 10.59
N ASP A 640 10.64 -3.89 11.90
CA ASP A 640 10.00 -5.07 12.49
C ASP A 640 8.56 -4.72 12.89
N SER A 641 7.63 -5.63 12.59
CA SER A 641 6.22 -5.49 12.97
C SER A 641 5.72 -6.66 13.81
N THR A 642 6.64 -7.48 14.31
CA THR A 642 6.34 -8.76 14.95
C THR A 642 6.76 -8.83 16.41
N MET A 643 7.94 -8.31 16.78
CA MET A 643 8.49 -8.47 18.13
C MET A 643 8.67 -7.11 18.84
N PRO A 644 7.62 -6.60 19.52
CA PRO A 644 7.74 -5.34 20.28
C PRO A 644 8.76 -5.43 21.42
N VAL A 645 9.04 -6.63 21.94
CA VAL A 645 10.07 -6.86 22.98
C VAL A 645 11.48 -6.52 22.51
N PHE A 646 11.73 -6.50 21.20
CA PHE A 646 13.00 -6.11 20.61
C PHE A 646 13.03 -4.66 20.14
N ALA A 647 11.98 -3.88 20.39
CA ALA A 647 11.94 -2.48 20.00
C ALA A 647 13.04 -1.66 20.68
N ALA A 648 13.71 -0.81 19.90
CA ALA A 648 14.58 0.22 20.44
C ALA A 648 13.78 1.34 21.10
N ASP A 649 14.37 2.00 22.09
CA ASP A 649 13.86 3.24 22.67
C ASP A 649 14.93 4.35 22.54
N PRO A 650 14.70 5.59 23.02
CA PRO A 650 15.71 6.66 22.91
C PRO A 650 17.08 6.37 23.55
N GLN A 651 17.17 5.43 24.48
CA GLN A 651 18.37 5.11 25.27
C GLN A 651 18.83 3.66 25.12
N THR A 652 18.01 2.79 24.54
CA THR A 652 18.31 1.37 24.46
C THR A 652 18.27 0.80 23.05
N ALA A 653 19.22 -0.10 22.79
CA ALA A 653 19.37 -0.73 21.49
C ALA A 653 18.22 -1.69 21.17
N GLY A 654 17.91 -1.80 19.88
CA GLY A 654 16.86 -2.67 19.38
C GLY A 654 16.47 -2.37 17.93
N ASN A 655 15.33 -2.91 17.53
CA ASN A 655 14.73 -2.76 16.22
C ASN A 655 13.89 -1.48 16.13
N TRP A 656 13.81 -0.88 14.96
CA TRP A 656 12.72 0.04 14.65
C TRP A 656 11.45 -0.77 14.46
N HIS A 657 10.55 -0.63 15.43
CA HIS A 657 9.33 -1.42 15.48
C HIS A 657 8.10 -0.56 15.20
N LEU A 658 7.27 -1.00 14.25
CA LEU A 658 5.94 -0.42 13.98
C LEU A 658 4.88 -1.53 13.97
N PRO A 659 3.82 -1.45 14.78
CA PRO A 659 2.82 -2.51 14.87
C PRO A 659 1.96 -2.60 13.60
N LEU A 660 1.62 -3.83 13.18
CA LEU A 660 0.71 -4.06 12.06
C LEU A 660 -0.72 -3.57 12.34
N CYS A 661 -1.15 -3.53 13.61
CA CYS A 661 -2.51 -3.16 13.99
C CYS A 661 -2.80 -1.65 13.92
N ASN A 662 -1.82 -0.81 13.57
CA ASN A 662 -2.00 0.64 13.48
C ASN A 662 -1.46 1.20 12.15
N PRO A 663 -2.18 1.02 11.02
CA PRO A 663 -1.74 1.49 9.70
C PRO A 663 -1.51 3.00 9.61
N ASP A 664 -2.26 3.82 10.35
CA ASP A 664 -2.13 5.28 10.32
C ASP A 664 -0.76 5.74 10.85
N LEU A 665 -0.22 5.02 11.83
CA LEU A 665 1.12 5.26 12.35
C LEU A 665 2.20 5.07 11.28
N TRP A 666 1.99 4.16 10.31
CA TRP A 666 2.98 3.91 9.28
C TRP A 666 3.20 5.11 8.38
N TYR A 667 2.14 5.75 7.88
CA TYR A 667 2.30 6.96 7.08
C TYR A 667 2.96 8.07 7.92
N LYS A 668 2.47 8.29 9.14
CA LYS A 668 2.97 9.32 10.06
C LYS A 668 4.46 9.18 10.38
N GLU A 669 4.92 7.97 10.64
CA GLU A 669 6.33 7.71 11.00
C GLU A 669 7.24 7.65 9.78
N THR A 670 6.76 7.12 8.65
CA THR A 670 7.61 6.94 7.46
C THR A 670 7.74 8.20 6.61
N CYS A 671 6.67 9.00 6.45
CA CYS A 671 6.67 10.20 5.62
C CYS A 671 7.81 11.19 5.92
N PRO A 672 8.02 11.66 7.18
CA PRO A 672 9.11 12.60 7.47
C PRO A 672 10.49 11.99 7.25
N ARG A 673 10.65 10.67 7.50
CA ARG A 673 11.92 9.95 7.30
C ARG A 673 12.25 9.78 5.82
N ILE A 674 11.25 9.45 5.00
CA ILE A 674 11.37 9.38 3.54
C ILE A 674 11.71 10.76 2.99
N ALA A 675 11.00 11.81 3.40
CA ALA A 675 11.27 13.17 2.97
C ALA A 675 12.71 13.61 3.30
N GLN A 676 13.23 13.22 4.48
CA GLN A 676 14.62 13.46 4.84
C GLN A 676 15.59 12.64 3.99
N ALA A 677 15.32 11.34 3.78
CA ALA A 677 16.17 10.47 2.98
C ALA A 677 16.29 10.95 1.52
N ARG A 678 15.20 11.50 0.98
CA ARG A 678 15.12 12.08 -0.37
C ARG A 678 16.02 13.28 -0.60
N LYS A 679 16.54 13.92 0.44
CA LYS A 679 17.56 14.98 0.26
C LYS A 679 18.87 14.44 -0.32
N THR A 680 19.08 13.12 -0.25
CA THR A 680 20.33 12.47 -0.63
C THR A 680 20.12 11.25 -1.53
N ALA A 681 19.00 10.53 -1.37
CA ALA A 681 18.74 9.30 -2.11
C ALA A 681 17.87 9.52 -3.36
N HIS A 682 18.28 8.87 -4.44
CA HIS A 682 17.53 8.75 -5.69
C HIS A 682 16.38 7.74 -5.53
N THR A 683 16.63 6.65 -4.80
CA THR A 683 15.67 5.57 -4.58
C THR A 683 15.49 5.31 -3.09
N VAL A 684 14.26 5.09 -2.63
CA VAL A 684 13.95 4.71 -1.25
C VAL A 684 13.20 3.37 -1.22
N ILE A 685 13.79 2.36 -0.58
CA ILE A 685 13.21 1.02 -0.44
C ILE A 685 12.89 0.75 1.04
N PHE A 686 11.73 0.15 1.32
CA PHE A 686 11.36 -0.32 2.65
C PHE A 686 11.37 -1.85 2.73
N VAL A 687 12.09 -2.39 3.70
CA VAL A 687 12.05 -3.82 4.05
C VAL A 687 11.23 -4.00 5.33
N ILE A 688 10.06 -4.62 5.22
CA ILE A 688 9.15 -4.83 6.34
C ILE A 688 9.19 -6.30 6.76
N HIS A 689 9.57 -6.55 8.01
CA HIS A 689 9.42 -7.87 8.62
C HIS A 689 8.02 -7.98 9.24
N GLY A 690 7.07 -8.52 8.47
CA GLY A 690 5.68 -8.67 8.87
C GLY A 690 5.13 -10.03 8.46
N ASN A 691 4.55 -10.77 9.43
CA ASN A 691 4.05 -12.13 9.20
C ASN A 691 2.85 -12.15 8.25
N ILE A 692 3.08 -12.53 7.00
CA ILE A 692 2.03 -12.78 6.01
C ILE A 692 1.59 -14.24 6.05
N ASN A 693 0.29 -14.48 5.94
CA ASN A 693 -0.26 -15.83 5.87
C ASN A 693 0.14 -16.50 4.55
N THR A 694 0.75 -17.68 4.66
CA THR A 694 1.37 -18.42 3.56
C THR A 694 0.36 -19.08 2.63
N GLN A 695 -0.83 -19.41 3.14
CA GLN A 695 -1.92 -20.02 2.38
C GLN A 695 -2.79 -18.97 1.69
N SER A 696 -3.21 -17.94 2.41
CA SER A 696 -4.14 -16.92 1.92
C SER A 696 -3.47 -15.71 1.24
N GLY A 697 -2.14 -15.58 1.32
CA GLY A 697 -1.40 -14.41 0.80
C GLY A 697 -1.56 -13.16 1.67
N PRO A 698 -1.11 -11.98 1.19
CA PRO A 698 -1.15 -10.74 1.96
C PRO A 698 -2.58 -10.26 2.21
N GLY A 699 -2.96 -10.21 3.49
CA GLY A 699 -4.25 -9.66 3.92
C GLY A 699 -4.35 -8.14 3.78
N LYS A 700 -5.56 -7.60 3.97
CA LYS A 700 -5.86 -6.15 3.83
C LYS A 700 -4.92 -5.24 4.64
N ILE A 701 -4.53 -5.65 5.85
CA ILE A 701 -3.65 -4.87 6.72
C ILE A 701 -2.25 -4.72 6.10
N HIS A 702 -1.65 -5.81 5.60
CA HIS A 702 -0.33 -5.78 4.97
C HIS A 702 -0.33 -4.88 3.73
N ARG A 703 -1.36 -5.00 2.89
CA ARG A 703 -1.53 -4.16 1.71
C ARG A 703 -1.72 -2.69 2.08
N GLY A 704 -2.58 -2.40 3.05
CA GLY A 704 -2.81 -1.03 3.53
C GLY A 704 -1.56 -0.36 4.08
N ILE A 705 -0.74 -1.10 4.83
CA ILE A 705 0.57 -0.62 5.31
C ILE A 705 1.52 -0.35 4.14
N ALA A 706 1.64 -1.28 3.20
CA ALA A 706 2.50 -1.11 2.04
C ALA A 706 2.09 0.10 1.21
N HIS A 707 0.78 0.27 0.98
CA HIS A 707 0.21 1.45 0.30
C HIS A 707 0.51 2.73 1.07
N ALA A 708 0.40 2.74 2.40
CA ALA A 708 0.74 3.89 3.23
C ALA A 708 2.21 4.28 3.09
N VAL A 709 3.13 3.32 3.06
CA VAL A 709 4.57 3.56 2.87
C VAL A 709 4.90 4.06 1.45
N ILE A 710 4.23 3.52 0.42
CA ILE A 710 4.35 4.02 -0.96
C ILE A 710 3.80 5.45 -1.07
N ASN A 711 2.65 5.73 -0.46
CA ASN A 711 2.03 7.06 -0.42
C ASN A 711 2.88 8.07 0.37
N ALA A 712 3.59 7.61 1.40
CA ALA A 712 4.57 8.40 2.15
C ALA A 712 5.83 8.73 1.31
N GLY A 713 6.01 8.04 0.18
CA GLY A 713 6.97 8.41 -0.86
C GLY A 713 8.02 7.36 -1.20
N ALA A 714 7.97 6.15 -0.63
CA ALA A 714 8.87 5.06 -0.98
C ALA A 714 8.72 4.64 -2.45
N ASP A 715 9.80 4.16 -3.08
CA ASP A 715 9.80 3.64 -4.45
C ASP A 715 9.50 2.15 -4.53
N ALA A 716 9.78 1.40 -3.47
CA ALA A 716 9.46 -0.02 -3.37
C ALA A 716 9.25 -0.44 -1.91
N VAL A 717 8.40 -1.44 -1.71
CA VAL A 717 8.21 -2.12 -0.41
C VAL A 717 8.49 -3.61 -0.59
N PHE A 718 9.25 -4.20 0.31
CA PHE A 718 9.60 -5.61 0.32
C PHE A 718 9.25 -6.21 1.68
N PHE A 719 8.34 -7.18 1.72
CA PHE A 719 8.05 -7.93 2.95
C PHE A 719 9.02 -9.11 3.09
N ALA A 720 9.92 -9.02 4.06
CA ALA A 720 10.81 -10.10 4.42
C ALA A 720 10.09 -11.03 5.42
N SER A 721 9.51 -12.13 4.96
CA SER A 721 8.88 -13.14 5.81
C SER A 721 9.46 -14.53 5.52
N PRO A 722 9.76 -15.34 6.56
CA PRO A 722 10.44 -16.64 6.41
C PRO A 722 9.64 -17.72 5.69
N GLN A 723 8.33 -17.57 5.50
CA GLN A 723 7.48 -18.71 5.09
C GLN A 723 6.53 -18.42 3.93
N THR A 724 6.77 -17.38 3.12
CA THR A 724 5.73 -16.90 2.19
C THR A 724 5.98 -17.21 0.72
N CYS A 725 4.87 -17.50 0.06
CA CYS A 725 4.64 -17.49 -1.38
C CYS A 725 5.03 -16.14 -2.00
N PRO A 726 6.01 -16.08 -2.91
CA PRO A 726 6.37 -14.83 -3.57
C PRO A 726 5.20 -14.30 -4.40
N ALA A 727 4.88 -13.01 -4.24
CA ALA A 727 3.87 -12.31 -5.02
C ALA A 727 4.26 -10.84 -5.21
N LEU A 728 3.78 -10.24 -6.30
CA LEU A 728 4.03 -8.84 -6.63
C LEU A 728 2.69 -8.09 -6.76
N GLU A 729 2.62 -6.93 -6.13
CA GLU A 729 1.57 -5.93 -6.37
C GLU A 729 2.20 -4.66 -6.93
N THR A 730 1.66 -4.13 -8.01
CA THR A 730 1.96 -2.79 -8.50
C THR A 730 0.92 -1.82 -7.94
N TYR A 731 1.38 -0.82 -7.19
CA TYR A 731 0.53 0.23 -6.62
C TYR A 731 1.14 1.60 -6.93
N ASN A 732 0.39 2.46 -7.61
CA ASN A 732 0.89 3.75 -8.12
C ASN A 732 2.21 3.63 -8.90
N GLU A 733 2.28 2.65 -9.83
CA GLU A 733 3.48 2.35 -10.64
C GLU A 733 4.73 1.99 -9.82
N ARG A 734 4.56 1.49 -8.60
CA ARG A 734 5.66 1.07 -7.71
C ARG A 734 5.45 -0.35 -7.22
N PRO A 735 6.53 -1.14 -7.09
CA PRO A 735 6.41 -2.53 -6.70
C PRO A 735 6.31 -2.69 -5.18
N ILE A 736 5.38 -3.56 -4.79
CA ILE A 736 5.26 -4.12 -3.45
C ILE A 736 5.45 -5.63 -3.58
N ILE A 737 6.56 -6.12 -3.05
CA ILE A 737 6.94 -7.52 -3.10
C ILE A 737 6.56 -8.17 -1.78
N TYR A 738 5.72 -9.20 -1.84
CA TYR A 738 5.28 -9.97 -0.69
C TYR A 738 6.06 -11.29 -0.63
N GLY A 739 7.16 -11.28 0.12
CA GLY A 739 7.93 -12.48 0.39
C GLY A 739 8.87 -12.92 -0.71
N ALA A 740 9.98 -13.55 -0.30
CA ALA A 740 10.92 -14.25 -1.17
C ALA A 740 11.39 -15.60 -0.58
N GLY A 741 10.77 -16.04 0.53
CA GLY A 741 11.18 -17.23 1.29
C GLY A 741 12.50 -17.04 2.04
N ASP A 742 13.06 -18.14 2.51
CA ASP A 742 14.39 -18.16 3.10
C ASP A 742 15.43 -18.36 1.98
N LEU A 743 16.21 -17.31 1.70
CA LEU A 743 17.31 -17.35 0.74
C LEU A 743 18.44 -18.29 1.23
N LEU A 744 18.62 -18.46 2.54
CA LEU A 744 19.52 -19.46 3.11
C LEU A 744 19.00 -19.93 4.46
N THR A 745 18.94 -21.25 4.65
CA THR A 745 18.48 -21.90 5.89
C THR A 745 19.63 -22.63 6.61
N ASP A 746 19.50 -22.84 7.92
CA ASP A 746 20.40 -23.64 8.75
C ASP A 746 20.11 -25.17 8.69
N VAL A 747 19.25 -25.56 7.75
CA VAL A 747 18.80 -26.94 7.53
C VAL A 747 19.81 -27.63 6.59
N LEU A 748 20.60 -28.56 7.15
CA LEU A 748 21.61 -29.31 6.39
C LEU A 748 21.07 -30.58 5.74
N GLN A 749 19.79 -30.90 5.91
CA GLN A 749 19.16 -31.99 5.16
C GLN A 749 19.02 -31.59 3.68
N GLU A 750 19.28 -32.53 2.76
CA GLU A 750 19.08 -32.38 1.30
C GLU A 750 17.59 -32.39 0.92
N ARG A 751 16.78 -31.62 1.65
CA ARG A 751 15.39 -31.34 1.34
C ARG A 751 15.29 -29.86 1.01
N PHE A 752 15.05 -29.56 -0.25
CA PHE A 752 14.97 -28.20 -0.74
C PHE A 752 13.56 -27.63 -0.56
N SER A 753 13.50 -26.34 -0.24
CA SER A 753 12.27 -25.53 -0.17
C SER A 753 12.31 -24.44 -1.21
N ASP A 754 11.15 -24.13 -1.80
CA ASP A 754 11.03 -23.05 -2.79
C ASP A 754 11.31 -21.68 -2.13
N CYS A 755 12.09 -20.85 -2.80
CA CYS A 755 12.34 -19.45 -2.46
C CYS A 755 12.55 -18.65 -3.77
N GLY A 756 12.96 -17.39 -3.68
CA GLY A 756 13.32 -16.66 -4.89
C GLY A 756 14.17 -15.42 -4.65
N LEU A 757 14.56 -14.83 -5.77
CA LEU A 757 15.36 -13.61 -5.82
C LEU A 757 14.67 -12.60 -6.73
N PHE A 758 14.57 -11.35 -6.27
CA PHE A 758 14.05 -10.26 -7.07
C PHE A 758 15.17 -9.36 -7.55
N THR A 759 15.18 -9.00 -8.83
CA THR A 759 16.08 -7.99 -9.38
C THR A 759 15.28 -6.75 -9.74
N LEU A 760 15.61 -5.62 -9.11
CA LEU A 760 15.01 -4.32 -9.37
C LEU A 760 15.95 -3.49 -10.24
N THR A 761 15.43 -2.89 -11.30
CA THR A 761 16.19 -1.93 -12.12
C THR A 761 15.88 -0.51 -11.66
N LEU A 762 16.92 0.20 -11.26
CA LEU A 762 16.90 1.61 -10.90
C LEU A 762 17.11 2.45 -12.17
N SER A 763 16.26 3.45 -12.34
CA SER A 763 16.34 4.49 -13.36
C SER A 763 16.24 5.89 -12.71
N PRO A 764 16.47 6.97 -13.48
CA PRO A 764 16.29 8.34 -12.96
C PRO A 764 14.87 8.63 -12.45
N GLU A 765 13.88 7.85 -12.88
CA GLU A 765 12.46 7.99 -12.52
C GLU A 765 12.05 7.14 -11.31
N GLY A 766 12.89 6.19 -10.86
CA GLY A 766 12.60 5.28 -9.75
C GLY A 766 12.91 3.82 -10.10
N ILE A 767 12.06 2.89 -9.67
CA ILE A 767 12.17 1.48 -10.07
C ILE A 767 11.41 1.26 -11.37
N SER A 768 12.13 0.97 -12.45
CA SER A 768 11.56 0.80 -13.79
C SER A 768 11.30 -0.66 -14.18
N LYS A 769 11.77 -1.61 -13.39
CA LYS A 769 11.65 -3.04 -13.70
C LYS A 769 11.80 -3.91 -12.45
N VAL A 770 11.03 -4.98 -12.39
CA VAL A 770 11.16 -6.06 -11.41
C VAL A 770 11.23 -7.39 -12.14
N ARG A 771 12.19 -8.25 -11.77
CA ARG A 771 12.29 -9.63 -12.24
C ARG A 771 12.40 -10.57 -11.07
N PHE A 772 11.72 -11.71 -11.16
CA PHE A 772 11.69 -12.79 -10.19
C PHE A 772 12.40 -14.00 -10.78
N LEU A 773 13.33 -14.56 -10.02
CA LEU A 773 14.06 -15.79 -10.29
C LEU A 773 13.68 -16.81 -9.20
N PRO A 774 13.02 -17.94 -9.54
CA PRO A 774 12.75 -19.02 -8.61
C PRO A 774 14.05 -19.72 -8.17
N LEU A 775 14.17 -20.00 -6.88
CA LEU A 775 15.33 -20.63 -6.26
C LEU A 775 14.90 -21.78 -5.34
N LEU A 776 15.84 -22.68 -5.02
CA LEU A 776 15.65 -23.80 -4.10
C LEU A 776 16.69 -23.70 -2.98
N SER A 777 16.25 -23.63 -1.71
CA SER A 777 17.13 -23.59 -0.55
C SER A 777 17.05 -24.87 0.29
N GLY A 778 18.19 -25.49 0.60
CA GLY A 778 18.30 -26.74 1.35
C GLY A 778 19.75 -27.23 1.44
N GLY A 779 20.05 -28.15 2.36
CA GLY A 779 21.41 -28.68 2.52
C GLY A 779 22.46 -27.62 2.88
N GLY A 780 22.06 -26.52 3.52
CA GLY A 780 22.96 -25.39 3.81
C GLY A 780 23.41 -24.60 2.58
N ARG A 781 22.70 -24.70 1.45
CA ARG A 781 22.97 -23.95 0.22
C ARG A 781 21.69 -23.55 -0.52
N THR A 782 21.85 -22.67 -1.50
CA THR A 782 20.77 -22.28 -2.40
C THR A 782 21.21 -22.34 -3.85
N VAL A 783 20.34 -22.88 -4.69
CA VAL A 783 20.58 -23.08 -6.12
C VAL A 783 19.42 -22.52 -6.95
N PRO A 784 19.64 -22.09 -8.20
CA PRO A 784 18.56 -21.78 -9.13
C PRO A 784 17.63 -22.98 -9.33
N ALA A 785 16.32 -22.74 -9.41
CA ALA A 785 15.40 -23.77 -9.87
C ALA A 785 15.59 -24.00 -11.37
N GLU A 786 15.43 -25.23 -11.84
CA GLU A 786 15.58 -25.61 -13.25
C GLU A 786 14.38 -26.46 -13.70
N GLY A 787 14.13 -26.53 -15.01
CA GLY A 787 13.09 -27.39 -15.59
C GLY A 787 11.70 -27.16 -15.00
N GLU A 788 11.06 -28.25 -14.55
CA GLU A 788 9.71 -28.22 -13.98
C GLU A 788 9.61 -27.40 -12.69
N ASP A 789 10.66 -27.38 -11.86
CA ASP A 789 10.67 -26.58 -10.63
C ASP A 789 10.68 -25.08 -10.93
N ALA A 790 11.45 -24.65 -11.95
CA ALA A 790 11.46 -23.26 -12.40
C ALA A 790 10.10 -22.84 -12.96
N ALA A 791 9.51 -23.67 -13.83
CA ALA A 791 8.19 -23.43 -14.41
C ALA A 791 7.10 -23.36 -13.33
N ARG A 792 7.15 -24.25 -12.33
CA ARG A 792 6.24 -24.23 -11.17
C ARG A 792 6.39 -22.94 -10.38
N GLY A 793 7.61 -22.52 -10.08
CA GLY A 793 7.90 -21.29 -9.35
C GLY A 793 7.39 -20.04 -10.07
N VAL A 794 7.63 -19.95 -11.38
CA VAL A 794 7.13 -18.86 -12.25
C VAL A 794 5.60 -18.83 -12.28
N ALA A 795 4.95 -19.97 -12.54
CA ALA A 795 3.50 -20.05 -12.61
C ALA A 795 2.84 -19.68 -11.28
N PHE A 796 3.42 -20.14 -10.16
CA PHE A 796 2.95 -19.84 -8.83
C PHE A 796 3.06 -18.35 -8.48
N PHE A 797 4.20 -17.73 -8.77
CA PHE A 797 4.40 -16.29 -8.61
C PHE A 797 3.44 -15.47 -9.49
N ALA A 798 3.24 -15.87 -10.74
CA ALA A 798 2.38 -15.17 -11.67
C ALA A 798 0.91 -15.20 -11.26
N GLU A 799 0.39 -16.37 -10.88
CA GLU A 799 -0.99 -16.52 -10.40
C GLU A 799 -1.25 -15.67 -9.16
N ARG A 800 -0.31 -15.64 -8.22
CA ARG A 800 -0.46 -14.89 -6.98
C ARG A 800 -0.35 -13.39 -7.19
N SER A 801 0.51 -12.95 -8.10
CA SER A 801 0.59 -11.54 -8.50
C SER A 801 -0.69 -11.08 -9.20
N ARG A 802 -1.30 -11.94 -10.05
CA ARG A 802 -2.60 -11.67 -10.68
C ARG A 802 -3.72 -11.47 -9.67
N GLN A 803 -3.76 -12.29 -8.61
CA GLN A 803 -4.72 -12.13 -7.50
C GLN A 803 -4.60 -10.79 -6.77
N LEU A 804 -3.45 -10.12 -6.87
CA LEU A 804 -3.19 -8.80 -6.32
C LEU A 804 -3.39 -7.67 -7.36
N GLY A 805 -3.82 -8.01 -8.59
CA GLY A 805 -4.06 -7.06 -9.67
C GLY A 805 -2.83 -6.74 -10.53
N THR A 806 -1.78 -7.57 -10.47
CA THR A 806 -0.55 -7.39 -11.25
C THR A 806 -0.33 -8.53 -12.21
N GLU A 807 -0.46 -8.25 -13.51
CA GLU A 807 -0.06 -9.20 -14.55
C GLU A 807 1.45 -9.13 -14.76
N VAL A 808 2.09 -10.31 -14.73
CA VAL A 808 3.55 -10.44 -14.93
C VAL A 808 3.84 -11.10 -16.26
N ILE A 809 4.90 -10.62 -16.91
CA ILE A 809 5.46 -11.23 -18.11
C ILE A 809 6.22 -12.48 -17.67
N GLN A 810 5.80 -13.64 -18.17
CA GLN A 810 6.40 -14.92 -17.87
C GLN A 810 7.37 -15.34 -18.97
N HIS A 811 8.52 -15.87 -18.56
CA HIS A 811 9.48 -16.58 -19.39
C HIS A 811 9.62 -18.01 -18.85
N SER A 812 10.46 -18.85 -19.48
CA SER A 812 10.62 -20.26 -19.09
C SER A 812 11.15 -20.45 -17.66
N ASP A 813 11.98 -19.52 -17.19
CA ASP A 813 12.75 -19.62 -15.94
C ASP A 813 12.62 -18.37 -15.05
N THR A 814 11.96 -17.32 -15.53
CA THR A 814 11.82 -16.04 -14.82
C THR A 814 10.46 -15.40 -15.10
N ALA A 815 10.06 -14.46 -14.25
CA ALA A 815 8.88 -13.64 -14.49
C ALA A 815 9.08 -12.21 -13.99
N GLY A 816 8.23 -11.27 -14.37
CA GLY A 816 8.26 -9.95 -13.75
C GLY A 816 7.48 -8.90 -14.50
N VAL A 817 7.71 -7.63 -14.16
CA VAL A 817 6.97 -6.50 -14.70
C VAL A 817 7.94 -5.37 -15.05
N ASP A 818 7.61 -4.61 -16.09
CA ASP A 818 8.26 -3.33 -16.37
C ASP A 818 7.34 -2.24 -15.78
N LEU A 819 7.93 -1.21 -15.18
CA LEU A 819 7.23 -0.17 -14.41
C LEU A 819 7.59 1.20 -14.95
N TRP A 820 6.68 2.15 -14.80
CA TRP A 820 6.86 3.51 -15.31
C TRP A 820 6.57 4.54 -14.23
N PRO A 821 7.43 4.60 -13.19
CA PRO A 821 7.26 5.55 -12.10
C PRO A 821 7.31 6.99 -12.65
N GLN A 822 6.44 7.86 -12.14
CA GLN A 822 6.42 9.26 -12.55
C GLN A 822 7.74 9.95 -12.18
N ARG A 823 8.29 10.70 -13.14
CA ARG A 823 9.51 11.50 -12.94
C ARG A 823 9.28 12.52 -11.84
N ARG A 824 10.07 12.43 -10.76
CA ARG A 824 10.09 13.43 -9.69
C ARG A 824 11.08 14.54 -10.02
N SER A 825 10.87 15.74 -9.46
CA SER A 825 11.77 16.88 -9.62
C SER A 825 13.22 16.47 -9.32
N ALA A 826 14.12 16.69 -10.27
CA ALA A 826 15.51 16.24 -10.18
C ALA A 826 16.20 16.80 -8.92
N LEU A 827 16.84 15.93 -8.15
CA LEU A 827 17.81 16.36 -7.15
C LEU A 827 19.04 16.92 -7.88
N PRO A 828 19.65 18.02 -7.41
CA PRO A 828 20.96 18.43 -7.89
C PRO A 828 21.98 17.31 -7.67
N LEU A 829 22.81 17.03 -8.67
CA LEU A 829 23.85 15.97 -8.73
C LEU A 829 24.98 16.10 -7.70
N ASN A 830 24.78 16.78 -6.57
CA ASN A 830 25.72 16.76 -5.46
C ASN A 830 25.44 15.54 -4.57
N ALA A 831 25.64 14.35 -5.14
CA ALA A 831 25.68 13.11 -4.39
C ALA A 831 26.91 13.17 -3.49
N ALA A 832 26.70 13.17 -2.17
CA ALA A 832 27.76 12.80 -1.26
C ALA A 832 28.30 11.43 -1.73
N THR A 833 29.57 11.37 -2.10
CA THR A 833 30.22 10.11 -2.44
C THR A 833 30.30 9.29 -1.16
N PHE A 834 29.37 8.37 -0.98
CA PHE A 834 29.48 7.34 0.05
C PHE A 834 30.60 6.41 -0.38
N THR A 835 31.77 6.60 0.21
CA THR A 835 32.89 5.67 0.05
C THR A 835 32.46 4.34 0.67
N SER A 836 32.17 3.35 -0.18
CA SER A 836 32.21 1.97 0.28
C SER A 836 33.64 1.73 0.74
N ALA A 837 33.88 1.63 2.06
CA ALA A 837 35.13 1.10 2.55
C ALA A 837 35.38 -0.23 1.81
N GLY A 838 36.59 -0.41 1.27
CA GLY A 838 36.98 -1.68 0.66
C GLY A 838 36.74 -2.82 1.65
N PRO A 839 36.40 -4.03 1.18
CA PRO A 839 35.92 -5.09 2.06
C PRO A 839 37.02 -5.47 3.04
N ALA A 840 36.86 -5.10 4.30
CA ALA A 840 37.63 -5.71 5.37
C ALA A 840 37.25 -7.20 5.44
N PRO A 841 38.18 -8.09 5.81
CA PRO A 841 37.86 -9.49 6.02
C PRO A 841 36.80 -9.63 7.12
N ALA A 842 36.00 -10.70 7.05
CA ALA A 842 35.13 -11.08 8.16
C ALA A 842 35.96 -11.24 9.46
N PRO A 843 35.33 -11.12 10.64
CA PRO A 843 36.01 -11.38 11.90
C PRO A 843 36.73 -12.72 11.86
N SER A 844 37.98 -12.73 12.30
CA SER A 844 38.70 -14.00 12.46
C SER A 844 38.00 -14.84 13.54
N PRO A 845 38.01 -16.17 13.43
CA PRO A 845 37.46 -17.02 14.48
C PRO A 845 38.06 -16.67 15.85
N GLU A 846 37.22 -16.57 16.87
CA GLU A 846 37.67 -16.25 18.22
C GLU A 846 38.69 -17.29 18.72
N ASN A 847 39.75 -16.81 19.35
CA ASN A 847 40.85 -17.66 19.83
C ASN A 847 40.74 -18.00 21.33
N ARG A 848 39.76 -17.44 22.05
CA ARG A 848 39.52 -17.74 23.47
C ARG A 848 38.03 -17.99 23.74
N PRO A 849 37.68 -18.94 24.62
CA PRO A 849 36.30 -19.11 25.05
C PRO A 849 35.87 -17.92 25.90
N ARG A 850 34.56 -17.69 25.96
CA ARG A 850 34.01 -16.68 26.87
C ARG A 850 34.20 -17.09 28.34
N PRO A 851 34.50 -16.13 29.24
CA PRO A 851 34.67 -16.43 30.67
C PRO A 851 33.48 -17.18 31.30
N GLU A 852 32.24 -16.88 30.93
CA GLU A 852 31.04 -17.54 31.44
C GLU A 852 30.85 -18.98 30.96
N TRP A 853 31.56 -19.39 29.92
CA TRP A 853 31.54 -20.76 29.42
C TRP A 853 32.57 -21.63 30.10
N ILE A 854 33.49 -21.06 30.88
CA ILE A 854 34.58 -21.82 31.49
C ILE A 854 34.66 -21.61 33.00
N MET A 855 35.09 -22.64 33.70
CA MET A 855 35.47 -22.56 35.11
C MET A 855 36.54 -23.61 35.40
N ARG A 856 37.28 -23.45 36.51
CA ARG A 856 38.18 -24.51 36.96
C ARG A 856 37.34 -25.65 37.53
N GLU A 857 37.85 -26.87 37.42
CA GLU A 857 37.14 -28.06 37.91
C GLU A 857 36.77 -27.98 39.40
N ILE A 858 37.64 -27.38 40.22
CA ILE A 858 37.41 -27.17 41.67
C ILE A 858 36.27 -26.19 41.97
N ASP A 859 35.92 -25.33 41.01
CA ASP A 859 34.91 -24.30 41.20
C ASP A 859 33.49 -24.79 40.81
N LEU A 860 33.34 -26.02 40.29
CA LEU A 860 32.04 -26.59 39.96
C LEU A 860 31.23 -26.90 41.24
N PRO A 861 30.05 -26.26 41.45
CA PRO A 861 29.26 -26.49 42.65
C PRO A 861 28.84 -27.94 42.83
N ALA A 862 28.98 -28.47 44.06
CA ALA A 862 28.68 -29.87 44.37
C ALA A 862 27.25 -30.31 43.98
N HIS A 863 26.27 -29.41 44.10
CA HIS A 863 24.87 -29.70 43.73
C HIS A 863 24.61 -29.80 42.22
N LEU A 864 25.57 -29.35 41.38
CA LEU A 864 25.54 -29.50 39.92
C LEU A 864 26.40 -30.67 39.45
N SER A 865 27.27 -31.22 40.30
CA SER A 865 28.26 -32.22 39.96
C SER A 865 27.69 -33.65 39.94
N LEU A 866 28.11 -34.44 38.95
CA LEU A 866 27.92 -35.87 38.89
C LEU A 866 29.13 -36.56 39.53
N THR A 867 28.90 -37.33 40.60
CA THR A 867 29.95 -38.07 41.30
C THR A 867 29.66 -39.58 41.23
N PRO A 868 30.49 -40.38 40.53
CA PRO A 868 31.64 -39.98 39.72
C PRO A 868 31.23 -39.33 38.38
N PRO A 869 32.10 -38.50 37.78
CA PRO A 869 31.93 -38.00 36.42
C PRO A 869 31.71 -39.12 35.39
N LEU A 870 30.86 -38.88 34.40
CA LEU A 870 30.50 -39.88 33.39
C LEU A 870 31.38 -39.75 32.13
N PRO A 871 32.19 -40.77 31.78
CA PRO A 871 32.94 -40.76 30.53
C PRO A 871 32.04 -41.06 29.32
N LEU A 872 32.17 -40.25 28.26
CA LEU A 872 31.55 -40.43 26.95
C LEU A 872 32.61 -40.24 25.86
N GLY A 873 33.36 -41.31 25.57
CA GLY A 873 34.54 -41.22 24.70
C GLY A 873 35.61 -40.35 25.37
N PRO A 874 36.20 -39.36 24.66
CA PRO A 874 37.23 -38.49 25.21
C PRO A 874 36.67 -37.32 26.05
N LEU A 875 35.33 -37.13 26.07
CA LEU A 875 34.67 -36.13 26.90
C LEU A 875 34.22 -36.73 28.25
N MET A 876 34.30 -35.93 29.30
CA MET A 876 33.80 -36.23 30.64
C MET A 876 32.62 -35.33 30.96
N LEU A 877 31.43 -35.91 31.17
CA LEU A 877 30.28 -35.17 31.69
C LEU A 877 30.44 -35.04 33.22
N ARG A 878 30.66 -33.81 33.67
CA ARG A 878 30.90 -33.43 35.07
C ARG A 878 29.63 -33.03 35.80
N GLY A 879 28.62 -32.57 35.09
CA GLY A 879 27.40 -32.05 35.70
C GLY A 879 26.28 -31.88 34.70
N CYS A 880 25.04 -31.93 35.19
CA CYS A 880 23.84 -31.72 34.40
C CYS A 880 22.75 -31.10 35.27
N TRP A 881 22.16 -30.00 34.81
CA TRP A 881 21.13 -29.28 35.52
C TRP A 881 19.98 -28.91 34.60
N VAL A 882 18.76 -29.24 35.04
CA VAL A 882 17.49 -28.84 34.41
C VAL A 882 16.81 -27.85 35.34
N PRO A 883 16.46 -26.64 34.86
CA PRO A 883 15.67 -25.67 35.62
C PRO A 883 14.35 -26.27 36.09
N SER A 884 13.85 -25.86 37.25
CA SER A 884 12.58 -26.37 37.80
C SER A 884 11.40 -26.23 36.83
N SER A 885 11.34 -25.13 36.07
CA SER A 885 10.34 -24.89 35.01
C SER A 885 10.38 -25.91 33.87
N SER A 886 11.53 -26.56 33.64
CA SER A 886 11.71 -27.63 32.66
C SER A 886 11.63 -29.04 33.28
N ARG A 887 11.55 -29.17 34.61
CA ARG A 887 11.35 -30.46 35.31
C ARG A 887 9.89 -30.90 35.38
N GLN A 888 8.97 -29.93 35.40
CA GLN A 888 7.52 -30.17 35.41
C GLN A 888 6.89 -29.31 34.31
N MET A 889 6.62 -29.92 33.16
CA MET A 889 6.06 -29.22 32.02
C MET A 889 4.56 -29.48 31.91
N ARG A 890 3.77 -28.41 31.86
CA ARG A 890 2.30 -28.47 31.67
C ARG A 890 1.80 -28.14 30.28
N GLN A 891 2.68 -27.55 29.48
CA GLN A 891 2.41 -27.11 28.12
C GLN A 891 3.64 -27.30 27.25
N ARG A 892 3.44 -27.23 25.94
CA ARG A 892 4.53 -27.27 24.96
C ARG A 892 5.43 -26.05 25.14
N GLN A 893 6.71 -26.28 25.45
CA GLN A 893 7.73 -25.23 25.63
C GLN A 893 9.11 -25.75 25.25
N ILE A 894 10.12 -24.86 25.21
CA ILE A 894 11.52 -25.28 25.11
C ILE A 894 11.94 -25.92 26.43
N LEU A 895 12.71 -27.00 26.34
CA LEU A 895 13.35 -27.63 27.48
C LEU A 895 14.79 -27.14 27.57
N TRP A 896 15.08 -26.32 28.57
CA TRP A 896 16.43 -25.78 28.79
C TRP A 896 17.28 -26.75 29.60
N LEU A 897 18.53 -26.93 29.18
CA LEU A 897 19.51 -27.75 29.87
C LEU A 897 20.81 -26.98 30.07
N GLU A 898 21.47 -27.23 31.20
CA GLU A 898 22.86 -26.84 31.43
C GLU A 898 23.69 -28.09 31.66
N THR A 899 24.76 -28.27 30.89
CA THR A 899 25.69 -29.39 31.03
C THR A 899 27.10 -28.88 31.22
N TYR A 900 27.89 -29.62 32.00
CA TYR A 900 29.23 -29.25 32.40
C TYR A 900 30.18 -30.36 31.96
N TRP A 901 31.18 -30.01 31.18
CA TRP A 901 32.03 -30.96 30.46
C TRP A 901 33.49 -30.68 30.69
N SER A 902 34.34 -31.70 30.65
CA SER A 902 35.79 -31.52 30.61
C SER A 902 36.44 -32.56 29.71
N ILE A 903 37.73 -32.39 29.44
CA ILE A 903 38.58 -33.38 28.77
C ILE A 903 39.71 -33.79 29.69
N ARG A 904 40.22 -35.01 29.51
CA ARG A 904 41.42 -35.51 30.23
C ARG A 904 42.70 -35.16 29.49
N GLU A 905 42.66 -35.25 28.18
CA GLU A 905 43.77 -35.01 27.26
C GLU A 905 43.28 -34.16 26.10
N LYS A 906 44.19 -33.44 25.45
CA LYS A 906 43.89 -32.58 24.31
C LYS A 906 43.28 -33.42 23.17
N ILE A 907 42.28 -32.84 22.49
CA ILE A 907 41.56 -33.48 21.39
C ILE A 907 41.84 -32.69 20.11
N ASP A 908 42.23 -33.36 19.03
CA ASP A 908 42.48 -32.71 17.74
C ASP A 908 41.21 -32.56 16.90
N ASP A 909 40.27 -33.51 17.04
CA ASP A 909 39.00 -33.52 16.32
C ASP A 909 37.91 -32.68 17.02
N ASN A 910 37.07 -32.00 16.23
CA ASN A 910 35.84 -31.42 16.76
C ASN A 910 34.74 -32.48 16.92
N LEU A 911 34.37 -32.75 18.16
CA LEU A 911 33.29 -33.63 18.59
C LEU A 911 32.02 -32.83 18.87
N LEU A 912 30.88 -33.38 18.45
CA LEU A 912 29.56 -32.78 18.64
C LEU A 912 28.80 -33.47 19.78
N LEU A 913 28.00 -32.68 20.50
CA LEU A 913 27.01 -33.17 21.44
C LEU A 913 25.68 -33.43 20.72
N ASP A 914 25.01 -34.49 21.11
CA ASP A 914 23.64 -34.80 20.68
C ASP A 914 22.84 -35.22 21.90
N ILE A 915 22.03 -34.27 22.36
CA ILE A 915 21.28 -34.39 23.58
C ILE A 915 19.80 -34.37 23.23
N THR A 916 19.11 -35.44 23.63
CA THR A 916 17.68 -35.60 23.36
C THR A 916 16.95 -35.95 24.64
N VAL A 917 15.69 -35.49 24.76
CA VAL A 917 14.82 -35.84 25.88
C VAL A 917 13.55 -36.48 25.34
N GLY A 918 13.24 -37.68 25.81
CA GLY A 918 12.07 -38.43 25.35
C GLY A 918 11.64 -39.51 26.34
N PRO A 919 10.56 -40.24 26.06
CA PRO A 919 10.01 -41.22 26.98
C PRO A 919 11.01 -42.29 27.41
N ARG A 920 10.88 -42.71 28.66
CA ARG A 920 11.76 -43.71 29.30
C ARG A 920 11.64 -45.11 28.68
N GLU A 921 10.45 -45.53 28.25
CA GLU A 921 10.18 -46.88 27.73
C GLU A 921 9.80 -46.89 26.24
N GLY A 922 10.46 -47.79 25.49
CA GLY A 922 9.93 -48.52 24.33
C GLY A 922 9.51 -47.79 23.04
N ASN A 923 9.19 -46.50 23.07
CA ASN A 923 8.51 -45.88 21.93
C ASN A 923 9.46 -45.04 21.06
N PRO A 924 9.52 -45.25 19.71
CA PRO A 924 10.15 -44.33 18.78
C PRO A 924 9.27 -43.09 18.57
N THR A 925 8.96 -42.38 19.65
CA THR A 925 8.31 -41.07 19.57
C THR A 925 9.37 -39.98 19.37
N PRO A 926 9.03 -38.91 18.63
CA PRO A 926 9.97 -37.81 18.41
C PRO A 926 10.36 -37.17 19.72
N ARG A 927 11.62 -36.76 19.79
CA ARG A 927 12.27 -36.34 21.03
C ARG A 927 12.46 -34.83 21.05
N PHE A 928 12.43 -34.23 22.24
CA PHE A 928 12.99 -32.91 22.40
C PHE A 928 14.44 -32.94 21.94
N GLY A 929 14.86 -31.97 21.13
CA GLY A 929 16.24 -31.89 20.64
C GLY A 929 16.59 -32.76 19.44
N GLU A 930 15.61 -33.42 18.84
CA GLU A 930 15.87 -34.27 17.68
C GLU A 930 16.49 -33.45 16.52
N GLY A 931 17.62 -33.92 15.99
CA GLY A 931 18.37 -33.24 14.94
C GLY A 931 19.24 -32.05 15.41
N MET A 932 19.25 -31.73 16.70
CA MET A 932 19.97 -30.58 17.28
C MET A 932 21.40 -30.91 17.74
N ARG A 933 22.14 -31.73 16.98
CA ARG A 933 23.56 -31.97 17.26
C ARG A 933 24.38 -30.68 17.11
N HIS A 934 25.23 -30.36 18.08
CA HIS A 934 25.87 -29.05 18.21
C HIS A 934 27.28 -29.09 18.77
N ASP A 935 28.03 -28.03 18.52
CA ASP A 935 29.22 -27.70 19.31
C ASP A 935 28.78 -27.24 20.70
N PRO A 936 29.49 -27.63 21.77
CA PRO A 936 29.20 -27.13 23.10
C PRO A 936 29.35 -25.61 23.23
N CYS A 937 28.94 -25.10 24.39
CA CYS A 937 28.98 -23.68 24.72
C CYS A 937 28.10 -22.89 23.75
N ASP A 938 26.81 -23.25 23.70
CA ASP A 938 25.80 -22.52 22.93
C ASP A 938 26.07 -22.49 21.41
N TRP A 939 26.50 -23.62 20.84
CA TRP A 939 26.86 -23.77 19.40
C TRP A 939 28.17 -23.08 18.98
N MET A 940 28.90 -22.46 19.90
CA MET A 940 29.99 -21.55 19.56
C MET A 940 31.40 -22.13 19.76
N TRP A 941 31.63 -23.02 20.72
CA TRP A 941 32.99 -23.40 21.13
C TRP A 941 33.33 -24.87 20.80
N PRO A 942 34.10 -25.14 19.73
CA PRO A 942 34.41 -26.50 19.30
C PRO A 942 35.33 -27.22 20.29
N THR A 943 35.16 -28.54 20.43
CA THR A 943 35.86 -29.35 21.44
C THR A 943 37.35 -29.54 21.16
N ASN A 944 37.80 -29.34 19.90
CA ASN A 944 39.23 -29.36 19.58
C ASN A 944 40.00 -28.12 20.08
N ARG A 945 39.30 -27.11 20.60
CA ARG A 945 39.89 -25.94 21.26
C ARG A 945 39.88 -26.04 22.78
N TRP A 946 39.53 -27.20 23.33
CA TRP A 946 39.45 -27.37 24.77
C TRP A 946 40.82 -27.68 25.38
N GLU A 947 41.00 -27.27 26.64
CA GLU A 947 42.20 -27.51 27.42
C GLU A 947 41.88 -28.42 28.63
N PRO A 948 42.75 -29.39 28.96
CA PRO A 948 42.62 -30.16 30.19
C PRO A 948 42.61 -29.27 31.45
N GLY A 949 41.84 -29.68 32.45
CA GLY A 949 41.70 -28.93 33.72
C GLY A 949 40.65 -27.81 33.72
N ILE A 950 40.06 -27.52 32.56
CA ILE A 950 38.94 -26.57 32.41
C ILE A 950 37.62 -27.34 32.29
N VAL A 951 36.59 -26.84 32.97
CA VAL A 951 35.19 -27.27 32.81
C VAL A 951 34.47 -26.28 31.90
N TYR A 952 33.90 -26.80 30.82
CA TYR A 952 33.13 -26.07 29.82
C TYR A 952 31.64 -26.21 30.11
N LYS A 953 30.97 -25.07 30.28
CA LYS A 953 29.53 -24.93 30.51
C LYS A 953 28.82 -24.77 29.18
N ASP A 954 27.87 -25.66 28.93
CA ASP A 954 27.00 -25.63 27.77
C ASP A 954 25.55 -25.39 28.20
N VAL A 955 24.94 -24.33 27.66
CA VAL A 955 23.55 -23.94 27.94
C VAL A 955 22.81 -23.94 26.63
N PHE A 956 21.79 -24.78 26.50
CA PHE A 956 21.06 -24.90 25.25
C PHE A 956 19.59 -25.27 25.48
N GLY A 957 18.75 -24.82 24.55
CA GLY A 957 17.31 -25.08 24.54
C GLY A 957 16.97 -26.19 23.57
N LEU A 958 16.31 -27.24 24.05
CA LEU A 958 15.83 -28.34 23.23
C LEU A 958 14.43 -28.03 22.70
N LEU A 959 14.31 -28.03 21.37
CA LEU A 959 13.04 -27.80 20.70
C LEU A 959 12.06 -28.94 20.99
N PRO A 960 10.81 -28.63 21.34
CA PRO A 960 9.79 -29.65 21.54
C PRO A 960 9.36 -30.31 20.23
N PRO A 961 8.91 -31.57 20.28
CA PRO A 961 8.22 -32.23 19.18
C PRO A 961 6.99 -31.43 18.66
N ALA A 962 6.46 -31.84 17.51
CA ALA A 962 5.20 -31.33 17.00
C ALA A 962 4.07 -31.53 18.05
N PRO A 963 3.13 -30.56 18.18
CA PRO A 963 2.04 -30.63 19.16
C PRO A 963 1.29 -31.95 19.18
N ALA A 964 0.98 -32.51 18.00
CA ALA A 964 0.25 -33.77 17.84
C ALA A 964 1.00 -35.01 18.37
N LEU A 965 2.29 -34.87 18.69
CA LEU A 965 3.17 -35.98 19.11
C LEU A 965 3.52 -35.90 20.61
N LEU A 966 3.05 -34.85 21.31
CA LEU A 966 3.23 -34.66 22.75
C LEU A 966 2.11 -35.37 23.53
N HIS A 967 2.50 -36.14 24.55
CA HIS A 967 1.59 -36.84 25.46
C HIS A 967 2.22 -36.92 26.85
N ASN A 968 1.40 -37.19 27.86
CA ASN A 968 1.87 -37.30 29.25
C ASN A 968 2.87 -38.44 29.38
N ALA A 969 4.07 -38.14 29.91
CA ALA A 969 5.15 -39.10 30.03
C ALA A 969 6.21 -38.65 31.03
N GLU A 970 6.88 -39.63 31.64
CA GLU A 970 8.17 -39.42 32.29
C GLU A 970 9.28 -39.50 31.24
N LEU A 971 10.03 -38.40 31.14
CA LEU A 971 11.07 -38.21 30.14
C LEU A 971 12.46 -38.44 30.74
N ALA A 972 13.34 -39.03 29.94
CA ALA A 972 14.74 -39.26 30.27
C ALA A 972 15.67 -38.51 29.32
N ILE A 973 16.76 -37.98 29.86
CA ILE A 973 17.78 -37.27 29.09
C ILE A 973 18.78 -38.29 28.55
N ARG A 974 18.94 -38.32 27.23
CA ARG A 974 19.95 -39.11 26.54
C ARG A 974 21.00 -38.19 25.94
N VAL A 975 22.26 -38.50 26.24
CA VAL A 975 23.43 -37.74 25.77
C VAL A 975 24.30 -38.66 24.92
N ARG A 976 24.66 -38.19 23.73
CA ARG A 976 25.60 -38.85 22.81
C ARG A 976 26.72 -37.88 22.45
N VAL A 977 27.92 -38.41 22.27
CA VAL A 977 29.07 -37.69 21.71
C VAL A 977 29.37 -38.27 20.34
N LEU A 978 29.51 -37.41 19.33
CA LEU A 978 29.72 -37.82 17.95
C LEU A 978 31.04 -37.30 17.39
N ARG A 979 31.68 -38.14 16.56
CA ARG A 979 32.79 -37.77 15.68
C ARG A 979 32.36 -38.05 14.25
N GLN A 980 32.30 -37.02 13.41
CA GLN A 980 31.90 -37.15 11.99
C GLN A 980 30.61 -37.99 11.81
N GLY A 981 29.62 -37.79 12.69
CA GLY A 981 28.35 -38.53 12.68
C GLY A 981 28.37 -39.93 13.31
N LYS A 982 29.53 -40.48 13.67
CA LYS A 982 29.65 -41.74 14.40
C LYS A 982 29.56 -41.50 15.91
N VAL A 983 28.74 -42.29 16.61
CA VAL A 983 28.56 -42.20 18.06
C VAL A 983 29.78 -42.81 18.77
N LEU A 984 30.48 -42.02 19.58
CA LEU A 984 31.62 -42.46 20.41
C LEU A 984 31.19 -42.97 21.79
N GLY A 985 30.07 -42.46 22.30
CA GLY A 985 29.54 -42.85 23.60
C GLY A 985 28.09 -42.40 23.75
N THR A 986 27.32 -43.18 24.52
CA THR A 986 25.92 -42.86 24.88
C THR A 986 25.71 -43.06 26.38
N ARG A 987 24.99 -42.14 27.00
CA ARG A 987 24.51 -42.25 28.39
C ARG A 987 23.06 -41.78 28.49
N VAL A 988 22.31 -42.43 29.36
CA VAL A 988 21.01 -41.94 29.84
C VAL A 988 21.24 -41.42 31.25
N LEU A 989 20.87 -40.17 31.51
CA LEU A 989 21.11 -39.54 32.79
C LEU A 989 20.03 -39.94 33.81
N PRO A 990 20.36 -40.04 35.11
CA PRO A 990 19.41 -40.41 36.17
C PRO A 990 18.45 -39.25 36.56
N LEU A 991 18.24 -38.28 35.66
CA LEU A 991 17.41 -37.11 35.89
C LEU A 991 16.09 -37.25 35.13
N HIS A 992 14.98 -37.07 35.84
CA HIS A 992 13.63 -37.25 35.32
C HIS A 992 12.92 -35.91 35.12
N ILE A 993 12.13 -35.84 34.05
CA ILE A 993 11.32 -34.69 33.70
C ILE A 993 9.90 -35.20 33.49
N SER A 994 8.94 -34.61 34.19
CA SER A 994 7.53 -34.96 34.06
C SER A 994 6.86 -34.03 33.05
N LEU A 995 6.17 -34.60 32.07
CA LEU A 995 5.29 -33.89 31.14
C LEU A 995 3.84 -34.28 31.46
N THR A 996 3.04 -33.32 31.92
CA THR A 996 1.62 -33.49 32.22
C THR A 996 0.84 -32.38 31.54
N LEU A 997 0.40 -32.61 30.30
CA LEU A 997 -0.39 -31.66 29.52
C LEU A 997 -1.75 -31.44 30.20
N ASP A 998 -2.10 -30.18 30.42
CA ASP A 998 -3.44 -29.81 30.87
C ASP A 998 -4.42 -30.07 29.69
N SER A 999 -5.49 -30.82 29.94
CA SER A 999 -6.46 -31.30 28.95
C SER A 999 -7.35 -30.22 28.36
#